data_AF-A0A1G8IIS6-F1
#
_entry.id   AF-A0A1G8IIS6-F1
#
_cell.length_a   1.000
_cell.length_b   1.000
_cell.length_c   1.000
_cell.angle_alpha   90.00
_cell.angle_beta   90.00
_cell.angle_gamma   90.00
#
_symmetry.space_group_name_H-M   'P 1'
#
loop_
_entity.id
_entity.type
_entity.pdbx_description
1 polymer ?
#
loop_
_entity_poly.entity_id
_entity_poly.type
_entity_poly.pdbx_seq_one_letter_code
_entity_poly.pdbx_strand_id
1 'polypeptide(L)'
;MTLNRQRASFLLLAGLLACLIGLSFAPLAAKVRFGLEFRGGYEIYYVVAPLAGKQALSQQDLIATVDVLRKRADSIGMSEPDIRIEGSNHIRVKLAGLTSADESRSLLGAAQGLPTKLSEKYTQTVGSVLGTSALKETVIAGLIGIACIFLLLIGLYRASGLLAALCTLVYLWSLMLLFNATHAVLSLSAVVAFVLGIGMAADASIICFERLREELGQGRDLRAAIRQGFSASLPTIRDANLVTALAMLALFAAGIGPIQGFALTMLASIVIGLASNFLLLRGLLLLLADCSWLSQRWLIGNAKPAKAAKRAFNFVALGKVAFLGALLCIASGAVYYRAHGLNLDIDFTAGTALDIDLDRGIDQDRATRIMADAGTVPATLAVGGARNEHIAARFDEVLKPGELKAIISAFQRQYQKVEYEENTADPGVARAFASHALYAMLAAFASILIYIGLRFSWSVALAATLPIVLDILLVSALFALFKLEIDVTYVAAMLTIIGYSLNDKIVIFGRIKENLGQAGAATQPLSALVNRSVGQTLGRSIYTVLTVVLAAACLYLFACEPLQMFSLALVIGLLSSALSSIFMATSLWCALRARHAQGQAEQTLFPRAFLAGLGAIALLGVAGWATLPAVQGHAAQAQAAVHGAPGLGDLSAFRRIGSDTLALVASGDLSAARKRITDLETAWDQAEETLKPRNPEDWTSLDKSIDRALAQLRSGKPDANACKDALDTLLAKIDSKQPALAQPLSAATQPGSLGDLSAFRGIAVDTRGLLEKGDLAAARKRITDLETAWDQAEESLKPLNTADWFSVDKSIDRALAQLRSGTPDPGASSAALDTLIAKLDSKSQH
;
A
#
# COMPACT_ATOMS: atom_id res chain seq x y z
N MET A 1 -40.02 -51.33 7.65
CA MET A 1 -38.58 -51.03 7.80
C MET A 1 -38.42 -50.01 8.91
N THR A 2 -38.11 -50.42 10.13
CA THR A 2 -37.83 -49.48 11.23
C THR A 2 -36.43 -48.88 11.01
N LEU A 3 -36.40 -47.59 10.70
CA LEU A 3 -35.15 -46.85 10.61
C LEU A 3 -34.50 -46.88 12.01
N ASN A 4 -33.35 -47.54 12.16
CA ASN A 4 -32.59 -47.53 13.41
C ASN A 4 -32.39 -46.08 13.88
N ARG A 5 -32.52 -45.79 15.18
CA ARG A 5 -32.45 -44.44 15.76
C ARG A 5 -31.25 -43.64 15.25
N GLN A 6 -30.09 -44.29 15.10
CA GLN A 6 -28.86 -43.69 14.59
C GLN A 6 -28.96 -43.29 13.10
N ARG A 7 -29.61 -44.11 12.27
CA ARG A 7 -29.86 -43.85 10.85
C ARG A 7 -30.81 -42.67 10.66
N ALA A 8 -31.86 -42.62 11.49
CA ALA A 8 -32.78 -41.50 11.55
C ALA A 8 -32.05 -40.21 11.96
N SER A 9 -31.24 -40.24 13.02
CA SER A 9 -30.48 -39.07 13.48
C SER A 9 -29.51 -38.53 12.42
N PHE A 10 -28.78 -39.39 11.71
CA PHE A 10 -27.88 -38.96 10.65
C PHE A 10 -28.63 -38.29 9.48
N LEU A 11 -29.67 -38.95 8.95
CA LEU A 11 -30.44 -38.38 7.83
C LEU A 11 -31.17 -37.11 8.22
N LEU A 12 -31.74 -37.04 9.42
CA LEU A 12 -32.40 -35.85 9.92
C LEU A 12 -31.40 -34.70 10.04
N LEU A 13 -30.23 -34.92 10.64
CA LEU A 13 -29.24 -33.84 10.81
C LEU A 13 -28.66 -33.38 9.46
N ALA A 14 -28.18 -34.31 8.63
CA ALA A 14 -27.59 -33.97 7.34
C ALA A 14 -28.63 -33.38 6.37
N GLY A 15 -29.84 -33.95 6.35
CA GLY A 15 -30.95 -33.47 5.55
C GLY A 15 -31.47 -32.11 6.01
N LEU A 16 -31.56 -31.87 7.32
CA LEU A 16 -31.96 -30.57 7.87
C LEU A 16 -30.92 -29.50 7.55
N LEU A 17 -29.62 -29.80 7.67
CA LEU A 17 -28.55 -28.87 7.27
C LEU A 17 -28.63 -28.54 5.78
N ALA A 18 -28.75 -29.56 4.91
CA ALA A 18 -28.86 -29.34 3.47
C ALA A 18 -30.13 -28.56 3.09
N CYS A 19 -31.26 -28.86 3.73
CA CYS A 19 -32.53 -28.17 3.52
C CYS A 19 -32.46 -26.71 4.01
N LEU A 20 -31.92 -26.48 5.21
CA LEU A 20 -31.72 -25.14 5.77
C LEU A 20 -30.85 -24.29 4.84
N ILE A 21 -29.73 -24.82 4.36
CA ILE A 21 -28.86 -24.13 3.41
C ILE A 21 -29.62 -23.88 2.10
N GLY A 22 -30.23 -24.91 1.50
CA GLY A 22 -30.94 -24.78 0.22
C GLY A 22 -32.06 -23.75 0.23
N LEU A 23 -32.82 -23.67 1.33
CA LEU A 23 -33.93 -22.72 1.47
C LEU A 23 -33.46 -21.30 1.81
N SER A 24 -32.37 -21.16 2.57
CA SER A 24 -31.93 -19.85 3.07
C SER A 24 -30.77 -19.22 2.29
N PHE A 25 -30.05 -19.96 1.45
CA PHE A 25 -28.86 -19.44 0.76
C PHE A 25 -29.20 -18.29 -0.20
N ALA A 26 -30.18 -18.48 -1.10
CA ALA A 26 -30.58 -17.44 -2.05
C ALA A 26 -31.06 -16.13 -1.37
N PRO A 27 -31.98 -16.16 -0.39
CA PRO A 27 -32.39 -14.93 0.30
C PRO A 27 -31.28 -14.32 1.15
N LEU A 28 -30.33 -15.11 1.64
CA LEU A 28 -29.16 -14.62 2.36
C LEU A 28 -28.19 -13.92 1.40
N ALA A 29 -27.87 -14.54 0.27
CA ALA A 29 -27.02 -14.00 -0.76
C ALA A 29 -27.57 -12.67 -1.33
N ALA A 30 -28.90 -12.57 -1.50
CA ALA A 30 -29.54 -11.35 -1.97
C ALA A 30 -29.43 -10.16 -1.00
N LYS A 31 -29.20 -10.41 0.29
CA LYS A 31 -29.06 -9.39 1.34
C LYS A 31 -27.61 -8.96 1.61
N VAL A 32 -26.64 -9.62 0.99
CA VAL A 32 -25.23 -9.29 1.17
C VAL A 32 -24.92 -7.96 0.52
N ARG A 33 -24.27 -7.07 1.27
CA ARG A 33 -23.83 -5.77 0.77
C ARG A 33 -22.54 -5.97 -0.02
N PHE A 34 -22.53 -5.58 -1.29
CA PHE A 34 -21.34 -5.63 -2.12
C PHE A 34 -20.58 -4.31 -2.06
N GLY A 35 -19.25 -4.39 -2.18
CA GLY A 35 -18.37 -3.23 -2.27
C GLY A 35 -18.59 -2.41 -3.54
N LEU A 36 -17.98 -1.23 -3.56
CA LEU A 36 -18.01 -0.31 -4.70
C LEU A 36 -17.45 -0.96 -5.97
N GLU A 37 -16.50 -1.88 -5.80
CA GLU A 37 -15.85 -2.58 -6.90
C GLU A 37 -16.84 -3.45 -7.69
N PHE A 38 -18.00 -3.79 -7.11
CA PHE A 38 -19.04 -4.59 -7.75
C PHE A 38 -20.31 -3.80 -8.09
N ARG A 39 -20.60 -2.74 -7.34
CA ARG A 39 -21.80 -1.91 -7.55
C ARG A 39 -21.54 -0.71 -8.46
N GLY A 40 -20.26 -0.39 -8.69
CA GLY A 40 -19.84 0.91 -9.14
C GLY A 40 -20.06 1.97 -8.06
N GLY A 41 -19.35 3.08 -8.21
CA GLY A 41 -19.40 4.19 -7.28
C GLY A 41 -18.06 4.84 -7.10
N TYR A 42 -17.96 5.63 -6.04
CA TYR A 42 -16.85 6.53 -5.82
C TYR A 42 -16.30 6.36 -4.40
N GLU A 43 -14.99 6.22 -4.32
CA GLU A 43 -14.22 6.16 -3.08
C GLU A 43 -13.26 7.33 -3.01
N ILE A 44 -13.29 8.06 -1.90
CA ILE A 44 -12.41 9.18 -1.64
C ILE A 44 -11.73 8.97 -0.31
N TYR A 45 -10.43 9.21 -0.28
CA TYR A 45 -9.65 9.29 0.93
C TYR A 45 -9.29 10.76 1.21
N TYR A 46 -9.92 11.31 2.24
CA TYR A 46 -9.67 12.67 2.69
C TYR A 46 -8.66 12.70 3.82
N VAL A 47 -7.72 13.64 3.73
CA VAL A 47 -6.95 14.13 4.87
C VAL A 47 -7.67 15.34 5.44
N VAL A 48 -7.92 15.29 6.75
CA VAL A 48 -8.63 16.31 7.50
C VAL A 48 -7.61 17.23 8.18
N ALA A 49 -7.72 18.52 7.91
CA ALA A 49 -6.95 19.57 8.57
C ALA A 49 -7.88 20.50 9.36
N PRO A 50 -7.43 21.10 10.47
CA PRO A 50 -8.21 22.08 11.20
C PRO A 50 -8.50 23.31 10.32
N LEU A 51 -9.66 23.96 10.54
CA LEU A 51 -9.97 25.25 9.93
C LEU A 51 -9.00 26.33 10.40
N ALA A 52 -8.77 27.35 9.56
CA ALA A 52 -7.93 28.50 9.90
C ALA A 52 -8.37 29.11 11.25
N GLY A 53 -7.46 29.13 12.23
CA GLY A 53 -7.70 29.62 13.60
C GLY A 53 -7.84 28.55 14.69
N LYS A 54 -7.96 27.25 14.35
CA LYS A 54 -7.86 26.13 15.30
C LYS A 54 -6.47 25.50 15.26
N GLN A 55 -5.80 25.37 16.42
CA GLN A 55 -4.45 24.82 16.50
C GLN A 55 -4.42 23.30 16.34
N ALA A 56 -5.37 22.54 16.90
CA ALA A 56 -5.34 21.08 16.87
C ALA A 56 -6.65 20.49 16.34
N LEU A 57 -6.53 19.39 15.61
CA LEU A 57 -7.66 18.58 15.17
C LEU A 57 -8.13 17.70 16.35
N SER A 58 -9.38 17.86 16.79
CA SER A 58 -9.96 16.99 17.83
C SER A 58 -10.71 15.81 17.21
N GLN A 59 -10.87 14.72 17.97
CA GLN A 59 -11.70 13.59 17.55
C GLN A 59 -13.17 14.02 17.33
N GLN A 60 -13.64 15.02 18.09
CA GLN A 60 -14.98 15.59 17.91
C GLN A 60 -15.11 16.34 16.58
N ASP A 61 -14.06 17.02 16.11
CA ASP A 61 -14.06 17.69 14.81
C ASP A 61 -14.18 16.67 13.67
N LEU A 62 -13.51 15.52 13.78
CA LEU A 62 -13.66 14.43 12.83
C LEU A 62 -15.06 13.85 12.81
N ILE A 63 -15.63 13.55 13.98
CA ILE A 63 -16.99 13.02 14.11
C ILE A 63 -17.99 14.02 13.51
N ALA A 64 -17.87 15.30 13.84
CA ALA A 64 -18.72 16.35 13.30
C ALA A 64 -18.59 16.48 11.77
N THR A 65 -17.37 16.34 11.24
CA THR A 65 -17.12 16.34 9.80
C THR A 65 -17.80 15.16 9.12
N VAL A 66 -17.66 13.95 9.68
CA VAL A 66 -18.34 12.74 9.19
C VAL A 66 -19.85 12.89 9.23
N ASP A 67 -20.41 13.46 10.30
CA ASP A 67 -21.85 13.68 10.42
C ASP A 67 -22.38 14.65 9.36
N VAL A 68 -21.62 15.71 9.03
CA VAL A 68 -21.98 16.62 7.93
C VAL A 68 -21.93 15.89 6.60
N LEU A 69 -20.87 15.14 6.31
CA LEU A 69 -20.76 14.38 5.06
C LEU A 69 -21.86 13.33 4.93
N ARG A 70 -22.23 12.66 6.02
CA ARG A 70 -23.33 11.68 6.04
C ARG A 70 -24.66 12.34 5.76
N LYS A 71 -24.98 13.45 6.44
CA LYS A 71 -26.22 14.22 6.16
C LYS A 71 -26.30 14.70 4.72
N ARG A 72 -25.19 15.14 4.14
CA ARG A 72 -25.15 15.54 2.72
C ARG A 72 -25.42 14.35 1.80
N ALA A 73 -24.76 13.22 2.04
CA ALA A 73 -24.99 12.00 1.28
C ALA A 73 -26.45 11.54 1.38
N ASP A 74 -27.07 11.60 2.57
CA ASP A 74 -28.48 11.28 2.76
C ASP A 74 -29.39 12.26 2.00
N SER A 75 -29.06 13.55 1.99
CA SER A 75 -29.86 14.59 1.31
C SER A 75 -29.90 14.46 -0.21
N ILE A 76 -28.86 13.86 -0.80
CA ILE A 76 -28.79 13.57 -2.24
C ILE A 76 -29.35 12.18 -2.58
N GLY A 77 -30.01 11.53 -1.61
CA GLY A 77 -30.66 10.23 -1.82
C GLY A 77 -29.73 9.03 -1.82
N MET A 78 -28.49 9.16 -1.33
CA MET A 78 -27.61 7.99 -1.20
C MET A 78 -28.21 7.03 -0.17
N SER A 79 -28.53 5.82 -0.62
CA SER A 79 -29.23 4.86 0.22
C SER A 79 -28.32 4.22 1.29
N GLU A 80 -27.00 4.18 1.07
CA GLU A 80 -26.03 3.55 1.98
C GLU A 80 -24.60 4.17 1.86
N PRO A 81 -24.37 5.44 2.25
CA PRO A 81 -23.01 6.01 2.24
C PRO A 81 -22.14 5.38 3.34
N ASP A 82 -20.99 4.81 2.96
CA ASP A 82 -20.01 4.26 3.92
C ASP A 82 -18.91 5.30 4.18
N ILE A 83 -19.09 6.07 5.25
CA ILE A 83 -18.17 7.13 5.67
C ILE A 83 -17.57 6.75 7.02
N ARG A 84 -16.25 6.56 7.05
CA ARG A 84 -15.50 6.11 8.22
C ARG A 84 -14.31 7.00 8.50
N ILE A 85 -14.04 7.18 9.79
CA ILE A 85 -12.80 7.81 10.26
C ILE A 85 -11.72 6.72 10.25
N GLU A 86 -10.59 7.00 9.61
CA GLU A 86 -9.41 6.15 9.64
C GLU A 86 -8.27 6.89 10.36
N GLY A 87 -7.71 6.30 11.41
CA GLY A 87 -6.70 6.98 12.23
C GLY A 87 -7.26 8.21 12.97
N SER A 88 -6.49 9.31 13.05
CA SER A 88 -6.88 10.56 13.77
C SER A 88 -7.13 11.75 12.86
N ASN A 89 -6.89 11.64 11.56
CA ASN A 89 -7.04 12.77 10.65
C ASN A 89 -7.44 12.34 9.24
N HIS A 90 -7.98 11.12 9.05
CA HIS A 90 -8.47 10.68 7.74
C HIS A 90 -9.93 10.33 7.80
N ILE A 91 -10.61 10.61 6.69
CA ILE A 91 -11.98 10.18 6.46
C ILE A 91 -12.01 9.48 5.11
N ARG A 92 -12.43 8.23 5.12
CA ARG A 92 -12.74 7.47 3.91
C ARG A 92 -14.23 7.62 3.62
N VAL A 93 -14.56 8.02 2.41
CA VAL A 93 -15.94 8.20 1.92
C VAL A 93 -16.15 7.24 0.76
N LYS A 94 -17.08 6.31 0.89
CA LYS A 94 -17.48 5.35 -0.15
C LYS A 94 -18.96 5.56 -0.49
N LEU A 95 -19.25 5.80 -1.76
CA LEU A 95 -20.58 6.15 -2.24
C LEU A 95 -20.95 5.24 -3.41
N ALA A 96 -21.81 4.27 -3.16
CA ALA A 96 -22.23 3.32 -4.18
C ALA A 96 -23.25 3.94 -5.14
N GLY A 97 -23.17 3.57 -6.42
CA GLY A 97 -24.19 3.92 -7.42
C GLY A 97 -24.07 5.31 -8.06
N LEU A 98 -23.10 6.13 -7.66
CA LEU A 98 -22.74 7.35 -8.38
C LEU A 98 -21.94 7.01 -9.64
N THR A 99 -22.25 7.67 -10.76
CA THR A 99 -21.62 7.39 -12.07
C THR A 99 -20.57 8.43 -12.48
N SER A 100 -20.36 9.49 -11.68
CA SER A 100 -19.42 10.57 -11.98
C SER A 100 -18.74 11.13 -10.73
N ALA A 101 -17.41 11.24 -10.77
CA ALA A 101 -16.57 11.86 -9.75
C ALA A 101 -16.88 13.35 -9.55
N ASP A 102 -17.22 14.08 -10.62
CA ASP A 102 -17.54 15.51 -10.56
C ASP A 102 -18.87 15.78 -9.82
N GLU A 103 -19.84 14.87 -9.96
CA GLU A 103 -21.10 14.95 -9.23
C GLU A 103 -20.88 14.73 -7.74
N SER A 104 -20.02 13.76 -7.35
CA SER A 104 -19.64 13.58 -5.95
C SER A 104 -18.86 14.78 -5.37
N ARG A 105 -17.84 15.27 -6.10
CA ARG A 105 -16.98 16.40 -5.68
C ARG A 105 -17.79 17.69 -5.47
N SER A 106 -18.71 17.99 -6.39
CA SER A 106 -19.56 19.18 -6.30
C SER A 106 -20.61 19.08 -5.17
N LEU A 107 -21.09 17.88 -4.86
CA LEU A 107 -22.14 17.67 -3.84
C LEU A 107 -21.60 17.48 -2.43
N LEU A 108 -20.41 16.88 -2.26
CA LEU A 108 -19.84 16.55 -0.95
C LEU A 108 -18.62 17.39 -0.58
N GLY A 109 -17.77 17.73 -1.54
CA GLY A 109 -16.52 18.46 -1.35
C GLY A 109 -16.66 19.98 -1.17
N ALA A 110 -17.87 20.53 -1.28
CA ALA A 110 -18.10 21.96 -1.08
C ALA A 110 -17.70 22.39 0.35
N ALA A 111 -16.77 23.35 0.44
CA ALA A 111 -16.20 23.83 1.70
C ALA A 111 -17.23 24.46 2.67
N GLN A 112 -18.44 24.80 2.19
CA GLN A 112 -19.45 25.51 2.97
C GLN A 112 -20.05 24.66 4.10
N GLY A 113 -19.70 24.94 5.36
CA GLY A 113 -20.33 24.30 6.52
C GLY A 113 -19.64 23.02 7.02
N LEU A 114 -18.45 22.69 6.50
CA LEU A 114 -17.59 21.67 7.10
C LEU A 114 -16.81 22.28 8.28
N PRO A 115 -16.73 21.61 9.45
CA PRO A 115 -15.97 22.10 10.60
C PRO A 115 -14.45 21.92 10.44
N THR A 116 -14.00 21.36 9.31
CA THR A 116 -12.60 21.05 8.99
C THR A 116 -12.34 21.27 7.50
N LYS A 117 -11.06 21.39 7.13
CA LYS A 117 -10.62 21.43 5.73
C LYS A 117 -10.33 20.01 5.26
N LEU A 118 -10.91 19.61 4.13
CA LEU A 118 -10.70 18.31 3.51
C LEU A 118 -9.74 18.44 2.32
N SER A 119 -8.75 17.57 2.26
CA SER A 119 -7.86 17.41 1.09
C SER A 119 -8.00 16.00 0.54
N GLU A 120 -8.33 15.88 -0.74
CA GLU A 120 -8.36 14.60 -1.44
C GLU A 120 -6.92 14.12 -1.64
N LYS A 121 -6.64 12.87 -1.26
CA LYS A 121 -5.30 12.28 -1.39
C LYS A 121 -5.32 10.90 -2.06
N TYR A 122 -6.47 10.25 -2.09
CA TYR A 122 -6.70 9.08 -2.92
C TYR A 122 -8.13 9.12 -3.43
N THR A 123 -8.34 8.69 -4.66
CA THR A 123 -9.66 8.63 -5.29
C THR A 123 -9.73 7.39 -6.15
N GLN A 124 -10.79 6.62 -6.00
CA GLN A 124 -11.09 5.51 -6.89
C GLN A 124 -12.53 5.63 -7.39
N THR A 125 -12.70 5.58 -8.70
CA THR A 125 -14.00 5.64 -9.38
C THR A 125 -14.19 4.35 -10.14
N VAL A 126 -15.26 3.62 -9.88
CA VAL A 126 -15.59 2.39 -10.61
C VAL A 126 -16.92 2.58 -11.34
N GLY A 127 -16.93 2.33 -12.65
CA GLY A 127 -18.16 2.32 -13.46
C GLY A 127 -19.14 1.22 -13.00
N SER A 128 -20.44 1.50 -13.02
CA SER A 128 -21.47 0.57 -12.55
C SER A 128 -21.60 -0.71 -13.38
N VAL A 129 -21.32 -0.66 -14.68
CA VAL A 129 -21.42 -1.82 -15.58
C VAL A 129 -20.14 -2.68 -15.52
N LEU A 130 -18.96 -2.04 -15.53
CA LEU A 130 -17.67 -2.63 -15.14
C LEU A 130 -17.80 -3.45 -13.84
N GLY A 131 -18.30 -2.85 -12.76
CA GLY A 131 -18.46 -3.54 -11.47
C GLY A 131 -19.41 -4.73 -11.50
N THR A 132 -20.57 -4.61 -12.17
CA THR A 132 -21.53 -5.74 -12.24
C THR A 132 -21.03 -6.91 -13.09
N SER A 133 -20.20 -6.64 -14.11
CA SER A 133 -19.57 -7.68 -14.93
C SER A 133 -18.48 -8.39 -14.14
N ALA A 134 -17.61 -7.62 -13.46
CA ALA A 134 -16.58 -8.14 -12.57
C ALA A 134 -17.16 -9.03 -11.46
N LEU A 135 -18.32 -8.67 -10.90
CA LEU A 135 -19.03 -9.49 -9.91
C LEU A 135 -19.43 -10.85 -10.49
N LYS A 136 -20.05 -10.86 -11.69
CA LYS A 136 -20.51 -12.10 -12.32
C LYS A 136 -19.35 -13.04 -12.62
N GLU A 137 -18.28 -12.52 -13.21
CA GLU A 137 -17.06 -13.27 -13.53
C GLU A 137 -16.45 -13.89 -12.26
N THR A 138 -16.27 -13.08 -11.22
CA THR A 138 -15.70 -13.53 -9.94
C THR A 138 -16.58 -14.59 -9.26
N VAL A 139 -17.90 -14.42 -9.27
CA VAL A 139 -18.83 -15.42 -8.70
C VAL A 139 -18.79 -16.73 -9.50
N ILE A 140 -18.77 -16.66 -10.83
CA ILE A 140 -18.66 -17.86 -11.68
C ILE A 140 -17.33 -18.57 -11.42
N ALA A 141 -16.21 -17.84 -11.37
CA ALA A 141 -14.89 -18.36 -11.04
C ALA A 141 -14.89 -19.09 -9.68
N GLY A 142 -15.50 -18.47 -8.67
CA GLY A 142 -15.67 -19.05 -7.34
C GLY A 142 -16.50 -20.35 -7.36
N LEU A 143 -17.62 -20.38 -8.09
CA LEU A 143 -18.46 -21.57 -8.23
C LEU A 143 -17.73 -22.72 -8.94
N ILE A 144 -16.98 -22.43 -10.00
CA ILE A 144 -16.14 -23.42 -10.68
C ILE A 144 -15.09 -23.96 -9.71
N GLY A 145 -14.40 -23.08 -8.97
CA GLY A 145 -13.42 -23.47 -7.96
C GLY A 145 -14.00 -24.38 -6.88
N ILE A 146 -15.18 -24.04 -6.34
CA ILE A 146 -15.91 -24.88 -5.37
C ILE A 146 -16.23 -26.25 -5.94
N ALA A 147 -16.78 -26.31 -7.16
CA ALA A 147 -17.12 -27.56 -7.81
C ALA A 147 -15.88 -28.45 -8.01
N CYS A 148 -14.77 -27.86 -8.47
CA CYS A 148 -13.50 -28.55 -8.65
C CYS A 148 -12.96 -29.11 -7.32
N ILE A 149 -13.01 -28.33 -6.22
CA ILE A 149 -12.61 -28.81 -4.89
C ILE A 149 -13.52 -29.95 -4.42
N PHE A 150 -14.83 -29.84 -4.60
CA PHE A 150 -15.77 -30.87 -4.17
C PHE A 150 -15.56 -32.18 -4.94
N LEU A 151 -15.37 -32.08 -6.26
CA LEU A 151 -15.03 -33.24 -7.10
C LEU A 151 -13.72 -33.89 -6.64
N LEU A 152 -12.70 -33.10 -6.32
CA LEU A 152 -11.44 -33.59 -5.78
C LEU A 152 -11.64 -34.31 -4.43
N LEU A 153 -12.35 -33.70 -3.48
CA LEU A 153 -12.63 -34.29 -2.17
C LEU A 153 -13.44 -35.58 -2.28
N ILE A 154 -14.49 -35.61 -3.10
CA ILE A 154 -15.33 -36.79 -3.33
C ILE A 154 -14.52 -37.87 -4.05
N GLY A 155 -13.72 -37.53 -5.05
CA GLY A 155 -12.86 -38.48 -5.76
C GLY A 155 -11.82 -39.11 -4.83
N LEU A 156 -11.16 -38.30 -4.00
CA LEU A 156 -10.14 -38.77 -3.07
C LEU A 156 -10.74 -39.53 -1.88
N TYR A 157 -11.80 -39.04 -1.26
CA TYR A 157 -12.31 -39.49 0.05
C TYR A 157 -13.72 -40.07 0.03
N ARG A 158 -14.35 -40.21 -1.14
CA ARG A 158 -15.67 -40.85 -1.33
C ARG A 158 -16.76 -40.22 -0.45
N ALA A 159 -17.48 -41.03 0.35
CA ALA A 159 -18.57 -40.54 1.20
C ALA A 159 -18.08 -39.56 2.27
N SER A 160 -16.87 -39.74 2.79
CA SER A 160 -16.24 -38.77 3.71
C SER A 160 -15.97 -37.44 3.00
N GLY A 161 -15.58 -37.49 1.72
CA GLY A 161 -15.41 -36.31 0.87
C GLY A 161 -16.73 -35.57 0.60
N LEU A 162 -17.81 -36.30 0.36
CA LEU A 162 -19.15 -35.70 0.22
C LEU A 162 -19.58 -34.99 1.53
N LEU A 163 -19.26 -35.60 2.67
CA LEU A 163 -19.57 -35.00 3.96
C LEU A 163 -18.72 -33.76 4.25
N ALA A 164 -17.44 -33.76 3.86
CA ALA A 164 -16.59 -32.58 3.90
C ALA A 164 -17.12 -31.46 2.99
N ALA A 165 -17.62 -31.79 1.79
CA ALA A 165 -18.27 -30.83 0.91
C ALA A 165 -19.53 -30.21 1.56
N LEU A 166 -20.37 -31.02 2.23
CA LEU A 166 -21.50 -30.51 3.01
C LEU A 166 -21.06 -29.57 4.14
N CYS A 167 -20.02 -29.94 4.90
CA CYS A 167 -19.43 -29.09 5.92
C CYS A 167 -18.85 -27.79 5.34
N THR A 168 -18.29 -27.83 4.14
CA THR A 168 -17.80 -26.64 3.43
C THR A 168 -18.94 -25.74 2.98
N LEU A 169 -20.10 -26.30 2.60
CA LEU A 169 -21.32 -25.51 2.36
C LEU A 169 -21.85 -24.87 3.64
N VAL A 170 -21.82 -25.57 4.77
CA VAL A 170 -22.15 -25.00 6.09
C VAL A 170 -21.21 -23.85 6.44
N TYR A 171 -19.91 -24.00 6.16
CA TYR A 171 -18.91 -22.94 6.30
C TYR A 171 -19.28 -21.70 5.48
N LEU A 172 -19.53 -21.87 4.18
CA LEU A 172 -19.86 -20.76 3.28
C LEU A 172 -21.15 -20.05 3.72
N TRP A 173 -22.18 -20.84 4.06
CA TRP A 173 -23.45 -20.33 4.56
C TRP A 173 -23.27 -19.54 5.87
N SER A 174 -22.46 -20.05 6.80
CA SER A 174 -22.19 -19.37 8.09
C SER A 174 -21.42 -18.07 7.90
N LEU A 175 -20.49 -18.03 6.93
CA LEU A 175 -19.74 -16.81 6.61
C LEU A 175 -20.67 -15.75 5.99
N MET A 176 -21.57 -16.14 5.09
CA MET A 176 -22.61 -15.23 4.58
C MET A 176 -23.55 -14.73 5.69
N LEU A 177 -23.90 -15.60 6.63
CA LEU A 177 -24.74 -15.24 7.77
C LEU A 177 -24.04 -14.17 8.63
N LEU A 178 -22.75 -14.33 8.87
CA LEU A 178 -21.94 -13.35 9.59
C LEU A 178 -21.91 -12.00 8.87
N PHE A 179 -21.70 -12.00 7.55
CA PHE A 179 -21.70 -10.77 6.75
C PHE A 179 -23.03 -10.02 6.83
N ASN A 180 -24.14 -10.75 6.70
CA ASN A 180 -25.47 -10.16 6.80
C ASN A 180 -25.75 -9.64 8.23
N ALA A 181 -25.38 -10.41 9.26
CA ALA A 181 -25.59 -10.05 10.67
C ALA A 181 -24.77 -8.83 11.11
N THR A 182 -23.59 -8.64 10.53
CA THR A 182 -22.70 -7.51 10.82
C THR A 182 -22.87 -6.34 9.87
N HIS A 183 -23.75 -6.48 8.87
CA HIS A 183 -23.88 -5.54 7.76
C HIS A 183 -22.53 -5.25 7.05
N ALA A 184 -21.63 -6.23 7.05
CA ALA A 184 -20.31 -6.11 6.44
C ALA A 184 -20.42 -6.05 4.92
N VAL A 185 -19.52 -5.27 4.32
CA VAL A 185 -19.44 -5.09 2.87
C VAL A 185 -18.49 -6.14 2.30
N LEU A 186 -18.95 -6.87 1.30
CA LEU A 186 -18.19 -7.84 0.54
C LEU A 186 -17.42 -7.12 -0.57
N SER A 187 -16.21 -6.68 -0.25
CA SER A 187 -15.25 -6.10 -1.20
C SER A 187 -14.65 -7.17 -2.12
N LEU A 188 -13.99 -6.73 -3.20
CA LEU A 188 -13.24 -7.61 -4.09
C LEU A 188 -12.24 -8.51 -3.33
N SER A 189 -11.48 -7.91 -2.43
CA SER A 189 -10.54 -8.61 -1.56
C SER A 189 -11.22 -9.56 -0.56
N ALA A 190 -12.41 -9.23 -0.06
CA ALA A 190 -13.17 -10.15 0.78
C ALA A 190 -13.67 -11.37 -0.01
N VAL A 191 -14.10 -11.21 -1.27
CA VAL A 191 -14.51 -12.34 -2.13
C VAL A 191 -13.36 -13.32 -2.33
N VAL A 192 -12.15 -12.81 -2.54
CA VAL A 192 -10.95 -13.64 -2.60
C VAL A 192 -10.76 -14.44 -1.31
N ALA A 193 -10.90 -13.80 -0.16
CA ALA A 193 -10.80 -14.48 1.13
C ALA A 193 -11.87 -15.57 1.29
N PHE A 194 -13.09 -15.38 0.76
CA PHE A 194 -14.11 -16.44 0.72
C PHE A 194 -13.63 -17.63 -0.11
N VAL A 195 -13.20 -17.40 -1.34
CA VAL A 195 -12.81 -18.47 -2.28
C VAL A 195 -11.57 -19.20 -1.77
N LEU A 196 -10.59 -18.48 -1.24
CA LEU A 196 -9.40 -19.07 -0.64
C LEU A 196 -9.72 -19.82 0.66
N GLY A 197 -10.61 -19.26 1.47
CA GLY A 197 -11.09 -19.85 2.72
C GLY A 197 -11.74 -21.22 2.50
N ILE A 198 -12.39 -21.45 1.35
CA ILE A 198 -12.93 -22.77 0.96
C ILE A 198 -11.81 -23.81 0.83
N GLY A 199 -10.70 -23.47 0.16
CA GLY A 199 -9.54 -24.34 0.04
C GLY A 199 -8.91 -24.67 1.39
N MET A 200 -8.80 -23.68 2.28
CA MET A 200 -8.29 -23.85 3.65
C MET A 200 -9.25 -24.63 4.57
N ALA A 201 -10.56 -24.45 4.40
CA ALA A 201 -11.56 -25.23 5.12
C ALA A 201 -11.51 -26.72 4.73
N ALA A 202 -11.31 -27.00 3.43
CA ALA A 202 -11.11 -28.36 2.92
C ALA A 202 -9.81 -29.01 3.45
N ASP A 203 -8.74 -28.24 3.63
CA ASP A 203 -7.45 -28.72 4.17
C ASP A 203 -7.61 -29.40 5.55
N ALA A 204 -8.33 -28.80 6.50
CA ALA A 204 -8.57 -29.41 7.80
C ALA A 204 -9.24 -30.79 7.71
N SER A 205 -10.13 -30.97 6.72
CA SER A 205 -10.77 -32.25 6.43
C SER A 205 -9.76 -33.28 5.88
N ILE A 206 -8.91 -32.86 4.94
CA ILE A 206 -7.86 -33.69 4.34
C ILE A 206 -6.88 -34.21 5.41
N ILE A 207 -6.40 -33.33 6.30
CA ILE A 207 -5.52 -33.72 7.40
C ILE A 207 -6.16 -34.82 8.27
N CYS A 208 -7.43 -34.63 8.64
CA CYS A 208 -8.20 -35.60 9.42
C CYS A 208 -8.39 -36.93 8.69
N PHE A 209 -8.70 -36.90 7.39
CA PHE A 209 -8.91 -38.10 6.58
C PHE A 209 -7.64 -38.90 6.35
N GLU A 210 -6.52 -38.23 6.09
CA GLU A 210 -5.23 -38.89 5.95
C GLU A 210 -4.81 -39.53 7.26
N ARG A 211 -5.04 -38.87 8.41
CA ARG A 211 -4.77 -39.48 9.71
C ARG A 211 -5.71 -40.63 10.01
N LEU A 212 -7.00 -40.51 9.70
CA LEU A 212 -7.96 -41.60 9.82
C LEU A 212 -7.54 -42.83 9.01
N ARG A 213 -7.08 -42.67 7.76
CA ARG A 213 -6.55 -43.76 6.94
C ARG A 213 -5.29 -44.42 7.53
N GLU A 214 -4.44 -43.65 8.22
CA GLU A 214 -3.28 -44.18 8.96
C GLU A 214 -3.71 -45.02 10.17
N GLU A 215 -4.67 -44.54 10.96
CA GLU A 215 -5.18 -45.25 12.14
C GLU A 215 -5.91 -46.55 11.77
N LEU A 216 -6.67 -46.56 10.66
CA LEU A 216 -7.24 -47.78 10.07
C LEU A 216 -6.14 -48.75 9.62
N GLY A 217 -5.03 -48.22 9.10
CA GLY A 217 -3.85 -48.99 8.69
C GLY A 217 -3.18 -49.75 9.82
N GLN A 218 -3.32 -49.25 11.05
CA GLN A 218 -2.83 -49.89 12.27
C GLN A 218 -3.78 -50.99 12.79
N GLY A 219 -4.88 -51.28 12.09
CA GLY A 219 -5.85 -52.30 12.48
C GLY A 219 -6.88 -51.84 13.51
N ARG A 220 -7.01 -50.53 13.74
CA ARG A 220 -8.05 -50.00 14.65
C ARG A 220 -9.43 -50.14 14.01
N ASP A 221 -10.43 -50.42 14.85
CA ASP A 221 -11.84 -50.34 14.45
C ASP A 221 -12.20 -48.94 13.95
N LEU A 222 -13.15 -48.83 13.02
CA LEU A 222 -13.54 -47.59 12.35
C LEU A 222 -13.89 -46.47 13.34
N ARG A 223 -14.67 -46.77 14.39
CA ARG A 223 -15.10 -45.74 15.34
C ARG A 223 -13.96 -45.26 16.22
N ALA A 224 -13.05 -46.16 16.59
CA ALA A 224 -11.84 -45.83 17.32
C ALA A 224 -10.86 -45.03 16.44
N ALA A 225 -10.73 -45.41 15.16
CA ALA A 225 -9.91 -44.73 14.18
C ALA A 225 -10.39 -43.31 13.91
N ILE A 226 -11.70 -43.06 13.80
CA ILE A 226 -12.25 -41.70 13.66
C ILE A 226 -11.92 -40.85 14.90
N ARG A 227 -12.18 -41.38 16.11
CA ARG A 227 -11.91 -40.62 17.34
C ARG A 227 -10.44 -40.28 17.49
N GLN A 228 -9.56 -41.26 17.26
CA GLN A 228 -8.12 -41.05 17.35
C GLN A 228 -7.60 -40.15 16.23
N GLY A 229 -8.07 -40.34 15.00
CA GLY A 229 -7.59 -39.58 13.84
C GLY A 229 -7.83 -38.09 14.01
N PHE A 230 -9.02 -37.71 14.48
CA PHE A 230 -9.36 -36.31 14.74
C PHE A 230 -8.62 -35.75 15.98
N SER A 231 -8.51 -36.51 17.08
CA SER A 231 -7.80 -36.02 18.27
C SER A 231 -6.30 -35.82 18.01
N ALA A 232 -5.68 -36.73 17.24
CA ALA A 232 -4.28 -36.64 16.85
C ALA A 232 -4.00 -35.50 15.84
N SER A 233 -5.00 -35.14 15.03
CA SER A 233 -4.88 -34.05 14.04
C SER A 233 -5.05 -32.65 14.65
N LEU A 234 -5.74 -32.53 15.79
CA LEU A 234 -6.07 -31.25 16.40
C LEU A 234 -4.85 -30.34 16.67
N PRO A 235 -3.73 -30.82 17.23
CA PRO A 235 -2.57 -29.95 17.46
C PRO A 235 -2.00 -29.39 16.16
N THR A 236 -1.91 -30.20 15.09
CA THR A 236 -1.43 -29.76 13.78
C THR A 236 -2.35 -28.71 13.17
N ILE A 237 -3.67 -28.95 13.17
CA ILE A 237 -4.66 -28.01 12.61
C ILE A 237 -4.67 -26.69 13.38
N ARG A 238 -4.62 -26.75 14.72
CA ARG A 238 -4.55 -25.56 15.57
C ARG A 238 -3.27 -24.76 15.28
N ASP A 239 -2.12 -25.42 15.26
CA ASP A 239 -0.82 -24.76 15.09
C ASP A 239 -0.73 -24.11 13.69
N ALA A 240 -1.28 -24.76 12.65
CA ALA A 240 -1.37 -24.20 11.30
C ALA A 240 -2.30 -22.97 11.23
N ASN A 241 -3.51 -23.08 11.75
CA ASN A 241 -4.48 -21.97 11.74
C ASN A 241 -4.03 -20.77 12.58
N LEU A 242 -3.34 -21.00 13.69
CA LEU A 242 -2.81 -19.92 14.53
C LEU A 242 -1.77 -19.08 13.78
N VAL A 243 -0.93 -19.72 12.97
CA VAL A 243 0.07 -19.04 12.14
C VAL A 243 -0.58 -18.20 11.06
N THR A 244 -1.57 -18.75 10.36
CA THR A 244 -2.36 -17.99 9.38
C THR A 244 -3.05 -16.80 10.07
N ALA A 245 -3.60 -17.00 11.26
CA ALA A 245 -4.19 -15.91 12.03
C ALA A 245 -3.17 -14.83 12.42
N LEU A 246 -1.94 -15.19 12.80
CA LEU A 246 -0.87 -14.22 13.09
C LEU A 246 -0.55 -13.36 11.86
N ALA A 247 -0.46 -13.96 10.67
CA ALA A 247 -0.26 -13.23 9.42
C ALA A 247 -1.44 -12.29 9.11
N MET A 248 -2.68 -12.77 9.28
CA MET A 248 -3.88 -11.95 9.05
C MET A 248 -4.03 -10.83 10.09
N LEU A 249 -3.62 -11.03 11.34
CA LEU A 249 -3.61 -9.98 12.36
C LEU A 249 -2.61 -8.88 12.02
N ALA A 250 -1.41 -9.24 11.57
CA ALA A 250 -0.43 -8.27 11.09
C ALA A 250 -0.96 -7.48 9.87
N LEU A 251 -1.62 -8.17 8.93
CA LEU A 251 -2.24 -7.54 7.77
C LEU A 251 -3.38 -6.59 8.14
N PHE A 252 -4.28 -7.01 9.03
CA PHE A 252 -5.38 -6.18 9.52
C PHE A 252 -4.86 -4.91 10.19
N ALA A 253 -3.81 -5.06 11.00
CA ALA A 253 -3.22 -3.99 11.76
C ALA A 253 -2.38 -3.03 10.87
N ALA A 254 -1.95 -3.46 9.68
CA ALA A 254 -1.31 -2.60 8.67
C ALA A 254 -2.17 -1.37 8.28
N GLY A 255 -3.49 -1.43 8.47
CA GLY A 255 -4.35 -0.25 8.30
C GLY A 255 -4.67 0.12 6.86
N ILE A 256 -4.30 -0.72 5.88
CA ILE A 256 -4.52 -0.43 4.47
C ILE A 256 -5.93 -0.90 4.09
N GLY A 257 -6.83 0.06 3.80
CA GLY A 257 -8.28 -0.17 3.64
C GLY A 257 -8.65 -1.38 2.76
N PRO A 258 -8.15 -1.47 1.50
CA PRO A 258 -8.48 -2.58 0.60
C PRO A 258 -8.17 -3.98 1.14
N ILE A 259 -7.16 -4.15 2.01
CA ILE A 259 -6.68 -5.46 2.50
C ILE A 259 -7.15 -5.79 3.92
N GLN A 260 -7.69 -4.83 4.67
CA GLN A 260 -8.31 -5.10 5.98
C GLN A 260 -9.54 -6.00 5.88
N GLY A 261 -10.38 -5.79 4.85
CA GLY A 261 -11.54 -6.64 4.57
C GLY A 261 -11.15 -8.10 4.31
N PHE A 262 -10.08 -8.30 3.53
CA PHE A 262 -9.48 -9.61 3.31
C PHE A 262 -9.02 -10.27 4.62
N ALA A 263 -8.22 -9.55 5.43
CA ALA A 263 -7.70 -10.08 6.68
C ALA A 263 -8.80 -10.49 7.68
N LEU A 264 -9.81 -9.64 7.86
CA LEU A 264 -10.93 -9.93 8.77
C LEU A 264 -11.74 -11.14 8.30
N THR A 265 -11.99 -11.23 6.98
CA THR A 265 -12.70 -12.35 6.37
C THR A 265 -11.94 -13.67 6.52
N MET A 266 -10.61 -13.62 6.38
CA MET A 266 -9.74 -14.79 6.61
C MET A 266 -9.72 -15.20 8.09
N LEU A 267 -9.69 -14.26 9.02
CA LEU A 267 -9.79 -14.56 10.47
C LEU A 267 -11.12 -15.22 10.82
N ALA A 268 -12.24 -14.68 10.33
CA ALA A 268 -13.55 -15.29 10.48
C ALA A 268 -13.58 -16.68 9.86
N SER A 269 -12.95 -16.85 8.70
CA SER A 269 -12.88 -18.11 7.98
C SER A 269 -12.18 -19.21 8.77
N ILE A 270 -11.08 -18.88 9.46
CA ILE A 270 -10.35 -19.83 10.32
C ILE A 270 -11.28 -20.38 11.42
N VAL A 271 -12.02 -19.48 12.09
CA VAL A 271 -12.89 -19.86 13.21
C VAL A 271 -14.08 -20.70 12.74
N ILE A 272 -14.80 -20.21 11.73
CA ILE A 272 -15.96 -20.92 11.17
C ILE A 272 -15.53 -22.24 10.53
N GLY A 273 -14.38 -22.25 9.84
CA GLY A 273 -13.78 -23.43 9.24
C GLY A 273 -13.49 -24.52 10.27
N LEU A 274 -12.92 -24.18 11.43
CA LEU A 274 -12.68 -25.14 12.51
C LEU A 274 -14.00 -25.71 13.07
N ALA A 275 -15.04 -24.90 13.23
CA ALA A 275 -16.33 -25.37 13.72
C ALA A 275 -17.01 -26.33 12.72
N SER A 276 -16.99 -25.99 11.44
CA SER A 276 -17.70 -26.72 10.38
C SER A 276 -16.92 -27.93 9.84
N ASN A 277 -15.66 -27.74 9.47
CA ASN A 277 -14.83 -28.72 8.77
C ASN A 277 -13.95 -29.56 9.69
N PHE A 278 -13.97 -29.27 11.00
CA PHE A 278 -13.37 -30.15 12.00
C PHE A 278 -14.39 -30.68 13.01
N LEU A 279 -15.10 -29.82 13.75
CA LEU A 279 -16.02 -30.28 14.81
C LEU A 279 -17.28 -30.95 14.25
N LEU A 280 -18.00 -30.28 13.35
CA LEU A 280 -19.21 -30.83 12.74
C LEU A 280 -18.90 -32.06 11.88
N LEU A 281 -17.83 -32.01 11.07
CA LEU A 281 -17.39 -33.15 10.27
C LEU A 281 -17.13 -34.41 11.12
N ARG A 282 -16.44 -34.26 12.26
CA ARG A 282 -16.21 -35.36 13.20
C ARG A 282 -17.52 -35.97 13.69
N GLY A 283 -18.49 -35.14 14.08
CA GLY A 283 -19.78 -35.59 14.56
C GLY A 283 -20.56 -36.36 13.50
N LEU A 284 -20.63 -35.83 12.29
CA LEU A 284 -21.33 -36.46 11.17
C LEU A 284 -20.66 -37.78 10.74
N LEU A 285 -19.33 -37.88 10.75
CA LEU A 285 -18.62 -39.13 10.44
C LEU A 285 -18.88 -40.22 11.48
N LEU A 286 -18.91 -39.87 12.76
CA LEU A 286 -19.22 -40.83 13.83
C LEU A 286 -20.65 -41.35 13.69
N LEU A 287 -21.61 -40.47 13.39
CA LEU A 287 -23.00 -40.87 13.13
C LEU A 287 -23.11 -41.77 11.90
N LEU A 288 -22.40 -41.44 10.80
CA LEU A 288 -22.40 -42.23 9.57
C LEU A 288 -21.74 -43.61 9.79
N ALA A 289 -20.67 -43.67 10.57
CA ALA A 289 -20.00 -44.92 10.92
C ALA A 289 -20.92 -45.85 11.74
N ASP A 290 -21.68 -45.29 12.68
CA ASP A 290 -22.65 -46.03 13.50
C ASP A 290 -23.83 -46.58 12.65
N CYS A 291 -24.14 -45.97 11.50
CA CYS A 291 -25.23 -46.41 10.62
C CYS A 291 -24.97 -47.75 9.91
N SER A 292 -23.70 -48.18 9.82
CA SER A 292 -23.22 -49.38 9.11
C SER A 292 -23.67 -49.51 7.65
N TRP A 293 -24.02 -48.40 7.00
CA TRP A 293 -24.47 -48.38 5.60
C TRP A 293 -23.37 -48.59 4.58
N LEU A 294 -22.16 -48.15 4.91
CA LEU A 294 -21.03 -48.12 3.99
C LEU A 294 -19.95 -49.02 4.53
N SER A 295 -19.38 -49.86 3.68
CA SER A 295 -18.13 -50.52 4.00
C SER A 295 -17.02 -49.48 4.10
N GLN A 296 -15.95 -49.78 4.86
CA GLN A 296 -14.80 -48.89 5.01
C GLN A 296 -14.28 -48.35 3.67
N ARG A 297 -14.25 -49.20 2.63
CA ARG A 297 -13.79 -48.84 1.29
C ARG A 297 -14.65 -47.74 0.64
N TRP A 298 -15.97 -47.76 0.83
CA TRP A 298 -16.85 -46.72 0.30
C TRP A 298 -16.94 -45.48 1.19
N LEU A 299 -16.73 -45.65 2.50
CA LEU A 299 -16.72 -44.55 3.44
C LEU A 299 -15.53 -43.61 3.20
N ILE A 300 -14.31 -44.16 3.20
CA ILE A 300 -13.08 -43.36 3.12
C ILE A 300 -12.01 -43.94 2.20
N GLY A 301 -12.20 -45.16 1.68
CA GLY A 301 -11.22 -45.83 0.83
C GLY A 301 -10.30 -46.78 1.56
N ASN A 302 -9.12 -47.02 0.96
CA ASN A 302 -8.17 -47.98 1.46
C ASN A 302 -7.40 -47.40 2.66
N ALA A 303 -7.14 -48.25 3.64
CA ALA A 303 -6.24 -47.92 4.74
C ALA A 303 -4.80 -47.74 4.22
N LYS A 304 -4.04 -46.81 4.79
CA LYS A 304 -2.61 -46.68 4.47
C LYS A 304 -1.85 -47.82 5.16
N PRO A 305 -0.95 -48.54 4.48
CA PRO A 305 -0.20 -49.62 5.12
C PRO A 305 0.66 -49.08 6.28
N ALA A 306 0.54 -49.68 7.47
CA ALA A 306 1.28 -49.26 8.68
C ALA A 306 2.81 -49.28 8.51
N LYS A 307 3.32 -50.13 7.62
CA LYS A 307 4.72 -50.17 7.21
C LYS A 307 4.80 -49.87 5.71
N ALA A 308 4.92 -48.60 5.33
CA ALA A 308 5.31 -48.26 3.96
C ALA A 308 6.71 -48.86 3.70
N ALA A 309 6.81 -49.86 2.82
CA ALA A 309 8.05 -50.56 2.52
C ALA A 309 8.62 -50.17 1.14
N LYS A 310 9.95 -50.03 1.13
CA LYS A 310 10.96 -49.96 0.04
C LYS A 310 11.26 -48.58 -0.59
N ARG A 311 12.55 -48.21 -0.40
CA ARG A 311 13.35 -47.06 -0.89
C ARG A 311 12.68 -45.69 -0.72
N ALA A 312 12.94 -45.06 0.43
CA ALA A 312 12.59 -43.66 0.64
C ALA A 312 13.33 -42.81 -0.42
N PHE A 313 12.57 -42.10 -1.25
CA PHE A 313 13.11 -41.14 -2.19
C PHE A 313 13.97 -40.11 -1.44
N ASN A 314 15.08 -39.69 -2.01
CA ASN A 314 16.05 -38.84 -1.31
C ASN A 314 15.72 -37.36 -1.51
N PHE A 315 14.65 -36.90 -0.86
CA PHE A 315 14.22 -35.50 -0.85
C PHE A 315 15.32 -34.56 -0.36
N VAL A 316 16.03 -34.95 0.71
CA VAL A 316 17.10 -34.14 1.31
C VAL A 316 18.23 -33.85 0.32
N ALA A 317 18.61 -34.80 -0.54
CA ALA A 317 19.65 -34.58 -1.54
C ALA A 317 19.23 -33.55 -2.61
N LEU A 318 17.97 -33.58 -3.02
CA LEU A 318 17.41 -32.63 -3.99
C LEU A 318 17.23 -31.23 -3.42
N GLY A 319 17.23 -31.09 -2.09
CA GLY A 319 17.17 -29.78 -1.41
C GLY A 319 18.23 -28.80 -1.89
N LYS A 320 19.46 -29.26 -2.15
CA LYS A 320 20.55 -28.39 -2.68
C LYS A 320 20.23 -27.85 -4.07
N VAL A 321 19.62 -28.67 -4.93
CA VAL A 321 19.22 -28.28 -6.29
C VAL A 321 18.05 -27.31 -6.22
N ALA A 322 17.09 -27.54 -5.32
CA ALA A 322 15.97 -26.63 -5.10
C ALA A 322 16.45 -25.25 -4.61
N PHE A 323 17.39 -25.20 -3.65
CA PHE A 323 18.01 -23.94 -3.22
C PHE A 323 18.73 -23.22 -4.36
N LEU A 324 19.51 -23.95 -5.16
CA LEU A 324 20.22 -23.36 -6.30
C LEU A 324 19.25 -22.80 -7.34
N GLY A 325 18.21 -23.54 -7.71
CA GLY A 325 17.19 -23.09 -8.66
C GLY A 325 16.45 -21.83 -8.17
N ALA A 326 16.04 -21.82 -6.90
CA ALA A 326 15.40 -20.64 -6.30
C ALA A 326 16.35 -19.42 -6.29
N LEU A 327 17.60 -19.59 -5.88
CA LEU A 327 18.59 -18.52 -5.86
C LEU A 327 18.91 -17.99 -7.25
N LEU A 328 19.01 -18.84 -8.27
CA LEU A 328 19.22 -18.42 -9.65
C LEU A 328 18.03 -17.62 -10.19
N CYS A 329 16.81 -18.07 -9.92
CA CYS A 329 15.60 -17.33 -10.27
C CYS A 329 15.58 -15.94 -9.60
N ILE A 330 15.81 -15.89 -8.28
CA ILE A 330 15.87 -14.64 -7.51
C ILE A 330 16.98 -13.72 -8.03
N ALA A 331 18.17 -14.24 -8.29
CA ALA A 331 19.27 -13.46 -8.83
C ALA A 331 18.95 -12.90 -10.21
N SER A 332 18.34 -13.70 -11.09
CA SER A 332 17.92 -13.24 -12.42
C SER A 332 16.87 -12.13 -12.35
N GLY A 333 15.87 -12.26 -11.47
CA GLY A 333 14.88 -11.22 -11.23
C GLY A 333 15.47 -9.97 -10.58
N ALA A 334 16.44 -10.10 -9.68
CA ALA A 334 17.14 -8.97 -9.08
C ALA A 334 17.98 -8.19 -10.10
N VAL A 335 18.67 -8.89 -11.01
CA VAL A 335 19.41 -8.26 -12.12
C VAL A 335 18.44 -7.54 -13.06
N TYR A 336 17.32 -8.18 -13.41
CA TYR A 336 16.30 -7.56 -14.26
C TYR A 336 15.67 -6.33 -13.61
N TYR A 337 15.30 -6.44 -12.33
CA TYR A 337 14.79 -5.34 -11.51
C TYR A 337 15.76 -4.15 -11.49
N ARG A 338 17.06 -4.38 -11.29
CA ARG A 338 18.05 -3.31 -11.27
C ARG A 338 18.11 -2.54 -12.59
N ALA A 339 17.87 -3.22 -13.71
CA ALA A 339 17.91 -2.64 -15.05
C ALA A 339 16.60 -1.95 -15.48
N HIS A 340 15.43 -2.49 -15.09
CA HIS A 340 14.14 -2.03 -15.63
C HIS A 340 13.12 -1.60 -14.57
N GLY A 341 13.40 -1.77 -13.27
CA GLY A 341 12.42 -1.52 -12.19
C GLY A 341 11.29 -2.54 -12.12
N LEU A 342 10.46 -2.44 -11.07
CA LEU A 342 9.20 -3.17 -10.92
C LEU A 342 8.08 -2.45 -11.67
N ASN A 343 7.11 -3.19 -12.19
CA ASN A 343 5.86 -2.62 -12.69
C ASN A 343 4.93 -2.42 -11.50
N LEU A 344 5.08 -1.29 -10.81
CA LEU A 344 4.30 -0.96 -9.62
C LEU A 344 3.05 -0.18 -10.03
N ASP A 345 1.90 -0.57 -9.49
CA ASP A 345 0.67 0.19 -9.66
C ASP A 345 0.74 1.56 -8.95
N ILE A 346 -0.19 2.45 -9.26
CA ILE A 346 -0.28 3.81 -8.72
C ILE A 346 -0.45 3.84 -7.20
N ASP A 347 -0.99 2.75 -6.62
CA ASP A 347 -1.02 2.51 -5.18
C ASP A 347 0.38 2.65 -4.52
N PHE A 348 1.44 2.43 -5.30
CA PHE A 348 2.83 2.59 -4.87
C PHE A 348 3.62 3.66 -5.62
N THR A 349 3.20 4.04 -6.84
CA THR A 349 3.96 4.97 -7.70
C THR A 349 3.46 6.40 -7.75
N ALA A 350 2.30 6.70 -7.18
CA ALA A 350 1.64 8.01 -7.23
C ALA A 350 1.33 8.51 -8.65
N GLY A 351 0.24 9.26 -8.77
CA GLY A 351 -0.29 9.70 -10.07
C GLY A 351 -1.70 9.17 -10.31
N THR A 352 -2.09 9.05 -11.58
CA THR A 352 -3.43 8.61 -11.99
C THR A 352 -3.36 7.39 -12.91
N ALA A 353 -4.09 6.34 -12.55
CA ALA A 353 -4.43 5.23 -13.42
C ALA A 353 -5.82 5.47 -13.99
N LEU A 354 -5.92 5.45 -15.32
CA LEU A 354 -7.17 5.61 -16.03
C LEU A 354 -7.38 4.41 -16.93
N ASP A 355 -8.39 3.61 -16.61
CA ASP A 355 -8.83 2.47 -17.39
C ASP A 355 -10.11 2.85 -18.12
N ILE A 356 -10.17 2.59 -19.44
CA ILE A 356 -11.30 3.00 -20.30
C ILE A 356 -11.77 1.78 -21.09
N ASP A 357 -13.05 1.45 -20.95
CA ASP A 357 -13.73 0.43 -21.75
C ASP A 357 -14.60 1.06 -22.83
N LEU A 358 -14.48 0.50 -24.03
CA LEU A 358 -15.17 0.95 -25.23
C LEU A 358 -16.17 -0.11 -25.72
N ASP A 359 -17.17 0.33 -26.49
CA ASP A 359 -18.12 -0.57 -27.16
C ASP A 359 -17.53 -1.40 -28.32
N ARG A 360 -16.37 -1.00 -28.84
CA ARG A 360 -15.66 -1.67 -29.94
C ARG A 360 -14.15 -1.46 -29.81
N GLY A 361 -13.40 -2.42 -30.35
CA GLY A 361 -11.94 -2.42 -30.27
C GLY A 361 -11.27 -1.18 -30.88
N ILE A 362 -10.16 -0.80 -30.28
CA ILE A 362 -9.28 0.30 -30.71
C ILE A 362 -7.85 -0.23 -30.93
N ASP A 363 -7.10 0.45 -31.79
CA ASP A 363 -5.67 0.19 -31.97
C ASP A 363 -4.83 1.11 -31.06
N GLN A 364 -3.66 0.64 -30.62
CA GLN A 364 -2.82 1.36 -29.64
C GLN A 364 -2.35 2.73 -30.18
N ASP A 365 -2.00 2.81 -31.45
CA ASP A 365 -1.62 4.07 -32.11
C ASP A 365 -2.79 5.05 -32.20
N ARG A 366 -4.02 4.54 -32.27
CA ARG A 366 -5.22 5.38 -32.31
C ARG A 366 -5.58 5.87 -30.92
N ALA A 367 -5.50 5.01 -29.90
CA ALA A 367 -5.70 5.39 -28.51
C ALA A 367 -4.73 6.50 -28.08
N THR A 368 -3.45 6.34 -28.43
CA THR A 368 -2.40 7.35 -28.16
C THR A 368 -2.70 8.69 -28.82
N ARG A 369 -3.20 8.69 -30.07
CA ARG A 369 -3.59 9.92 -30.77
C ARG A 369 -4.76 10.63 -30.11
N ILE A 370 -5.81 9.90 -29.72
CA ILE A 370 -6.98 10.48 -29.04
C ILE A 370 -6.58 11.13 -27.70
N MET A 371 -5.68 10.48 -26.95
CA MET A 371 -5.13 11.03 -25.70
C MET A 371 -4.30 12.29 -25.95
N ALA A 372 -3.40 12.25 -26.95
CA ALA A 372 -2.59 13.40 -27.32
C ALA A 372 -3.44 14.61 -27.77
N ASP A 373 -4.51 14.37 -28.54
CA ASP A 373 -5.47 15.40 -28.96
C ASP A 373 -6.22 16.03 -27.77
N ALA A 374 -6.38 15.29 -26.67
CA ALA A 374 -6.95 15.80 -25.42
C ALA A 374 -5.96 16.67 -24.61
N GLY A 375 -4.70 16.75 -25.04
CA GLY A 375 -3.66 17.57 -24.43
C GLY A 375 -2.89 16.88 -23.29
N THR A 376 -3.05 15.58 -23.11
CA THR A 376 -2.39 14.82 -22.03
C THR A 376 -1.84 13.51 -22.56
N VAL A 377 -0.55 13.25 -22.33
CA VAL A 377 0.10 12.01 -22.78
C VAL A 377 0.40 11.15 -21.56
N PRO A 378 -0.14 9.93 -21.47
CA PRO A 378 0.18 9.02 -20.38
C PRO A 378 1.64 8.52 -20.48
N ALA A 379 2.24 8.22 -19.34
CA ALA A 379 3.58 7.62 -19.26
C ALA A 379 3.60 6.22 -19.87
N THR A 380 2.53 5.45 -19.64
CA THR A 380 2.29 4.17 -20.31
C THR A 380 0.85 4.09 -20.80
N LEU A 381 0.66 3.53 -21.99
CA LEU A 381 -0.66 3.24 -22.54
C LEU A 381 -0.62 1.83 -23.13
N ALA A 382 -1.51 0.98 -22.65
CA ALA A 382 -1.73 -0.36 -23.15
C ALA A 382 -3.17 -0.50 -23.63
N VAL A 383 -3.38 -1.25 -24.70
CA VAL A 383 -4.70 -1.67 -25.15
C VAL A 383 -4.81 -3.17 -24.94
N GLY A 384 -5.90 -3.59 -24.30
CA GLY A 384 -6.15 -4.97 -23.89
C GLY A 384 -7.61 -5.37 -24.02
N GLY A 385 -7.97 -6.50 -23.41
CA GLY A 385 -9.28 -7.13 -23.55
C GLY A 385 -9.36 -8.05 -24.78
N ALA A 386 -10.28 -9.02 -24.75
CA ALA A 386 -10.37 -10.07 -25.76
C ALA A 386 -10.62 -9.56 -27.19
N ARG A 387 -11.12 -8.31 -27.32
CA ARG A 387 -11.37 -7.62 -28.59
C ARG A 387 -10.64 -6.28 -28.70
N ASN A 388 -9.61 -6.04 -27.90
CA ASN A 388 -8.88 -4.76 -27.82
C ASN A 388 -9.77 -3.57 -27.46
N GLU A 389 -10.75 -3.78 -26.58
CA GLU A 389 -11.77 -2.79 -26.19
C GLU A 389 -11.46 -2.09 -24.86
N HIS A 390 -10.41 -2.52 -24.16
CA HIS A 390 -9.95 -1.95 -22.91
C HIS A 390 -8.67 -1.12 -23.14
N ILE A 391 -8.58 0.07 -22.56
CA ILE A 391 -7.39 0.92 -22.59
C ILE A 391 -6.94 1.17 -21.15
N ALA A 392 -5.73 0.77 -20.82
CA ALA A 392 -5.08 1.09 -19.56
C ALA A 392 -4.04 2.20 -19.78
N ALA A 393 -4.29 3.38 -19.22
CA ALA A 393 -3.38 4.52 -19.26
C ALA A 393 -2.87 4.84 -17.85
N ARG A 394 -1.57 5.10 -17.70
CA ARG A 394 -0.96 5.50 -16.43
C ARG A 394 -0.23 6.83 -16.57
N PHE A 395 -0.46 7.73 -15.62
CA PHE A 395 0.09 9.07 -15.57
C PHE A 395 0.96 9.22 -14.31
N ASP A 396 2.17 9.75 -14.47
CA ASP A 396 3.10 9.99 -13.36
C ASP A 396 2.63 11.13 -12.42
N GLU A 397 1.71 11.97 -12.89
CA GLU A 397 1.11 13.06 -12.13
C GLU A 397 -0.40 12.84 -11.96
N VAL A 398 -0.95 13.39 -10.88
CA VAL A 398 -2.39 13.35 -10.61
C VAL A 398 -3.11 14.21 -11.64
N LEU A 399 -3.97 13.59 -12.45
CA LEU A 399 -4.78 14.29 -13.44
C LEU A 399 -5.72 15.29 -12.78
N LYS A 400 -5.77 16.52 -13.30
CA LYS A 400 -6.77 17.49 -12.86
C LYS A 400 -8.14 17.10 -13.41
N PRO A 401 -9.25 17.44 -12.70
CA PRO A 401 -10.61 17.12 -13.18
C PRO A 401 -10.89 17.61 -14.61
N GLY A 402 -10.36 18.77 -15.00
CA GLY A 402 -10.51 19.31 -16.36
C GLY A 402 -9.80 18.49 -17.45
N GLU A 403 -8.62 17.93 -17.13
CA GLU A 403 -7.82 17.10 -18.04
C GLU A 403 -8.51 15.74 -18.25
N LEU A 404 -8.93 15.11 -17.15
CA LEU A 404 -9.71 13.87 -17.20
C LEU A 404 -10.97 14.05 -18.06
N LYS A 405 -11.71 15.14 -17.83
CA LYS A 405 -12.92 15.45 -18.61
C LYS A 405 -12.62 15.63 -20.09
N ALA A 406 -11.50 16.25 -20.44
CA ALA A 406 -11.08 16.41 -21.83
C ALA A 406 -10.80 15.05 -22.49
N ILE A 407 -10.08 14.16 -21.80
CA ILE A 407 -9.78 12.80 -22.25
C ILE A 407 -11.07 12.01 -22.49
N ILE A 408 -11.93 11.91 -21.48
CA ILE A 408 -13.18 11.14 -21.58
C ILE A 408 -14.09 11.70 -22.69
N SER A 409 -14.18 13.04 -22.80
CA SER A 409 -14.95 13.67 -23.87
C SER A 409 -14.39 13.36 -25.26
N ALA A 410 -13.06 13.22 -25.41
CA ALA A 410 -12.44 12.87 -26.68
C ALA A 410 -12.82 11.45 -27.14
N PHE A 411 -12.88 10.49 -26.20
CA PHE A 411 -13.37 9.14 -26.47
C PHE A 411 -14.88 9.11 -26.75
N GLN A 412 -15.68 9.82 -25.96
CA GLN A 412 -17.15 9.87 -26.14
C GLN A 412 -17.60 10.48 -27.48
N ARG A 413 -16.76 11.29 -28.14
CA ARG A 413 -17.04 11.78 -29.50
C ARG A 413 -16.95 10.69 -30.57
N GLN A 414 -16.21 9.60 -30.31
CA GLN A 414 -15.91 8.56 -31.29
C GLN A 414 -16.57 7.21 -30.99
N TYR A 415 -17.01 7.00 -29.75
CA TYR A 415 -17.58 5.74 -29.25
C TYR A 415 -18.91 6.03 -28.56
N GLN A 416 -19.91 5.15 -28.74
CA GLN A 416 -21.25 5.39 -28.20
C GLN A 416 -21.31 5.07 -26.71
N LYS A 417 -20.54 4.07 -26.28
CA LYS A 417 -20.40 3.69 -24.89
C LYS A 417 -18.92 3.77 -24.49
N VAL A 418 -18.64 4.67 -23.55
CA VAL A 418 -17.33 4.85 -22.93
C VAL A 418 -17.53 4.76 -21.43
N GLU A 419 -17.00 3.71 -20.84
CA GLU A 419 -16.92 3.55 -19.39
C GLU A 419 -15.48 3.75 -18.97
N TYR A 420 -15.26 4.22 -17.74
CA TYR A 420 -13.92 4.41 -17.24
C TYR A 420 -13.84 4.17 -15.74
N GLU A 421 -12.66 3.74 -15.30
CA GLU A 421 -12.22 3.67 -13.91
C GLU A 421 -11.03 4.62 -13.74
N GLU A 422 -11.15 5.54 -12.79
CA GLU A 422 -10.07 6.46 -12.40
C GLU A 422 -9.62 6.05 -11.02
N ASN A 423 -8.36 5.63 -10.88
CA ASN A 423 -7.71 5.49 -9.60
C ASN A 423 -6.58 6.53 -9.52
N THR A 424 -6.49 7.25 -8.42
CA THR A 424 -5.55 8.35 -8.23
C THR A 424 -4.97 8.25 -6.83
N ALA A 425 -3.64 8.28 -6.73
CA ALA A 425 -2.93 8.21 -5.47
C ALA A 425 -1.92 9.35 -5.33
N ASP A 426 -1.99 10.09 -4.21
CA ASP A 426 -1.00 11.10 -3.86
C ASP A 426 0.32 10.46 -3.41
N PRO A 427 1.49 11.05 -3.71
CA PRO A 427 2.78 10.52 -3.31
C PRO A 427 2.94 10.25 -1.81
N GLY A 428 2.32 11.07 -0.96
CA GLY A 428 2.35 10.86 0.49
C GLY A 428 1.62 9.60 0.91
N VAL A 429 0.48 9.31 0.29
CA VAL A 429 -0.35 8.12 0.61
C VAL A 429 0.28 6.86 0.05
N ALA A 430 0.77 6.89 -1.20
CA ALA A 430 1.43 5.75 -1.82
C ALA A 430 2.67 5.27 -1.02
N ARG A 431 3.50 6.21 -0.54
CA ARG A 431 4.65 5.90 0.34
C ARG A 431 4.21 5.35 1.70
N ALA A 432 3.11 5.87 2.27
CA ALA A 432 2.55 5.34 3.51
C ALA A 432 2.06 3.89 3.34
N PHE A 433 1.33 3.59 2.28
CA PHE A 433 0.87 2.23 1.99
C PHE A 433 2.02 1.26 1.77
N ALA A 434 3.04 1.64 0.98
CA ALA A 434 4.23 0.82 0.76
C ALA A 434 4.96 0.47 2.08
N SER A 435 5.16 1.47 2.94
CA SER A 435 5.84 1.27 4.22
C SER A 435 5.01 0.42 5.20
N HIS A 436 3.71 0.69 5.33
CA HIS A 436 2.80 -0.11 6.16
C HIS A 436 2.78 -1.58 5.72
N ALA A 437 2.72 -1.84 4.40
CA ALA A 437 2.78 -3.18 3.83
C ALA A 437 4.08 -3.90 4.21
N LEU A 438 5.22 -3.22 4.09
CA LEU A 438 6.53 -3.77 4.43
C LEU A 438 6.62 -4.11 5.93
N TYR A 439 6.21 -3.21 6.82
CA TYR A 439 6.29 -3.45 8.26
C TYR A 439 5.33 -4.56 8.71
N ALA A 440 4.13 -4.64 8.13
CA ALA A 440 3.21 -5.74 8.40
C ALA A 440 3.81 -7.10 8.00
N MET A 441 4.53 -7.16 6.88
CA MET A 441 5.25 -8.36 6.45
C MET A 441 6.36 -8.75 7.42
N LEU A 442 7.17 -7.79 7.85
CA LEU A 442 8.24 -8.01 8.83
C LEU A 442 7.68 -8.45 10.20
N ALA A 443 6.60 -7.82 10.65
CA ALA A 443 5.91 -8.16 11.89
C ALA A 443 5.32 -9.58 11.82
N ALA A 444 4.62 -9.93 10.74
CA ALA A 444 4.10 -11.29 10.52
C ALA A 444 5.24 -12.33 10.56
N PHE A 445 6.33 -12.07 9.84
CA PHE A 445 7.49 -12.96 9.81
C PHE A 445 8.10 -13.15 11.21
N ALA A 446 8.30 -12.06 11.96
CA ALA A 446 8.83 -12.10 13.31
C ALA A 446 7.91 -12.86 14.28
N SER A 447 6.60 -12.59 14.25
CA SER A 447 5.60 -13.29 15.08
C SER A 447 5.60 -14.80 14.81
N ILE A 448 5.67 -15.19 13.54
CA ILE A 448 5.72 -16.59 13.13
C ILE A 448 7.01 -17.27 13.59
N LEU A 449 8.15 -16.62 13.39
CA LEU A 449 9.47 -17.14 13.79
C LEU A 449 9.53 -17.35 15.31
N ILE A 450 9.02 -16.40 16.10
CA ILE A 450 8.91 -16.52 17.56
C ILE A 450 8.01 -17.69 17.94
N TYR A 451 6.81 -17.78 17.35
CA TYR A 451 5.86 -18.86 17.64
C TYR A 451 6.47 -20.25 17.38
N ILE A 452 7.09 -20.48 16.22
CA ILE A 452 7.70 -21.77 15.89
C ILE A 452 8.89 -22.09 16.78
N GLY A 453 9.70 -21.08 17.12
CA GLY A 453 10.83 -21.22 18.04
C GLY A 453 10.40 -21.72 19.41
N LEU A 454 9.34 -21.12 19.96
CA LEU A 454 8.76 -21.54 21.24
C LEU A 454 8.11 -22.92 21.16
N ARG A 455 7.51 -23.26 20.01
CA ARG A 455 6.72 -24.48 19.82
C ARG A 455 7.54 -25.74 19.53
N PHE A 456 8.67 -25.60 18.84
CA PHE A 456 9.50 -26.73 18.37
C PHE A 456 10.94 -26.63 18.89
N SER A 457 11.79 -25.92 18.16
CA SER A 457 13.16 -25.54 18.51
C SER A 457 13.59 -24.42 17.57
N TRP A 458 14.63 -23.69 17.93
CA TRP A 458 15.16 -22.64 17.07
C TRP A 458 15.65 -23.16 15.70
N SER A 459 16.18 -24.39 15.65
CA SER A 459 16.69 -25.00 14.41
C SER A 459 15.54 -25.28 13.43
N VAL A 460 14.40 -25.76 13.95
CA VAL A 460 13.16 -25.94 13.18
C VAL A 460 12.59 -24.59 12.77
N ALA A 461 12.61 -23.60 13.66
CA ALA A 461 12.11 -22.26 13.36
C ALA A 461 12.86 -21.61 12.19
N LEU A 462 14.20 -21.67 12.19
CA LEU A 462 15.01 -21.21 11.06
C LEU A 462 14.79 -22.02 9.79
N ALA A 463 14.79 -23.35 9.91
CA ALA A 463 14.59 -24.22 8.76
C ALA A 463 13.21 -24.08 8.12
N ALA A 464 12.21 -23.68 8.90
CA ALA A 464 10.86 -23.46 8.41
C ALA A 464 10.66 -22.05 7.84
N THR A 465 11.28 -21.01 8.43
CA THR A 465 11.05 -19.61 8.04
C THR A 465 11.96 -19.13 6.91
N LEU A 466 13.22 -19.57 6.83
CA LEU A 466 14.13 -19.11 5.77
C LEU A 466 13.62 -19.46 4.35
N PRO A 467 13.09 -20.68 4.09
CA PRO A 467 12.48 -20.97 2.80
C PRO A 467 11.27 -20.10 2.47
N ILE A 468 10.53 -19.60 3.47
CA ILE A 468 9.40 -18.68 3.24
C ILE A 468 9.90 -17.36 2.66
N VAL A 469 11.02 -16.83 3.16
CA VAL A 469 11.64 -15.62 2.59
C VAL A 469 12.01 -15.86 1.13
N LEU A 470 12.57 -17.04 0.82
CA LEU A 470 12.91 -17.41 -0.54
C LEU A 470 11.68 -17.57 -1.43
N ASP A 471 10.57 -18.11 -0.91
CA ASP A 471 9.29 -18.20 -1.64
C ASP A 471 8.80 -16.81 -2.06
N ILE A 472 8.79 -15.83 -1.13
CA ILE A 472 8.36 -14.45 -1.41
C ILE A 472 9.28 -13.80 -2.44
N LEU A 473 10.59 -13.91 -2.25
CA LEU A 473 11.57 -13.33 -3.18
C LEU A 473 11.48 -13.97 -4.56
N LEU A 474 11.18 -15.27 -4.64
CA LEU A 474 10.99 -15.98 -5.90
C LEU A 474 9.75 -15.47 -6.63
N VAL A 475 8.63 -15.27 -5.94
CA VAL A 475 7.43 -14.69 -6.57
C VAL A 475 7.73 -13.27 -7.06
N SER A 476 8.34 -12.42 -6.23
CA SER A 476 8.73 -11.06 -6.62
C SER A 476 9.72 -11.03 -7.79
N ALA A 477 10.65 -11.99 -7.86
CA ALA A 477 11.58 -12.11 -8.97
C ALA A 477 10.86 -12.46 -10.28
N LEU A 478 9.88 -13.36 -10.25
CA LEU A 478 9.09 -13.69 -11.43
C LEU A 478 8.22 -12.51 -11.87
N PHE A 479 7.59 -11.80 -10.94
CA PHE A 479 6.84 -10.57 -11.24
C PHE A 479 7.73 -9.51 -11.89
N ALA A 480 8.95 -9.33 -11.37
CA ALA A 480 9.93 -8.44 -12.00
C ALA A 480 10.26 -8.90 -13.43
N LEU A 481 10.63 -10.17 -13.63
CA LEU A 481 11.06 -10.72 -14.92
C LEU A 481 9.99 -10.61 -16.01
N PHE A 482 8.73 -10.86 -15.64
CA PHE A 482 7.61 -10.86 -16.57
C PHE A 482 6.89 -9.50 -16.66
N LYS A 483 7.39 -8.46 -15.97
CA LYS A 483 6.76 -7.12 -15.92
C LYS A 483 5.29 -7.16 -15.48
N LEU A 484 4.96 -8.11 -14.60
CA LEU A 484 3.63 -8.23 -14.01
C LEU A 484 3.43 -7.09 -13.02
N GLU A 485 2.21 -6.56 -13.00
CA GLU A 485 1.83 -5.46 -12.13
C GLU A 485 1.80 -5.88 -10.66
N ILE A 486 2.27 -4.98 -9.79
CA ILE A 486 2.28 -5.15 -8.34
C ILE A 486 1.44 -4.05 -7.73
N ASP A 487 0.31 -4.43 -7.16
CA ASP A 487 -0.70 -3.59 -6.52
C ASP A 487 -0.79 -3.90 -5.01
N VAL A 488 -1.70 -3.23 -4.29
CA VAL A 488 -1.90 -3.50 -2.86
C VAL A 488 -2.39 -4.93 -2.60
N THR A 489 -3.12 -5.55 -3.55
CA THR A 489 -3.58 -6.93 -3.37
C THR A 489 -2.42 -7.94 -3.44
N TYR A 490 -1.38 -7.68 -4.23
CA TYR A 490 -0.13 -8.48 -4.24
C TYR A 490 0.46 -8.63 -2.83
N VAL A 491 0.43 -7.58 -2.00
CA VAL A 491 0.90 -7.65 -0.61
C VAL A 491 0.07 -8.63 0.21
N ALA A 492 -1.25 -8.62 0.04
CA ALA A 492 -2.13 -9.59 0.69
C ALA A 492 -1.84 -11.02 0.21
N ALA A 493 -1.51 -11.21 -1.07
CA ALA A 493 -1.07 -12.50 -1.59
C ALA A 493 0.24 -12.97 -0.92
N MET A 494 1.22 -12.09 -0.77
CA MET A 494 2.49 -12.40 -0.08
C MET A 494 2.28 -12.80 1.38
N LEU A 495 1.45 -12.07 2.12
CA LEU A 495 1.12 -12.40 3.52
C LEU A 495 0.35 -13.72 3.65
N THR A 496 -0.49 -14.01 2.67
CA THR A 496 -1.19 -15.28 2.57
C THR A 496 -0.22 -16.43 2.31
N ILE A 497 0.75 -16.24 1.40
CA ILE A 497 1.82 -17.21 1.12
C ILE A 497 2.65 -17.43 2.39
N ILE A 498 2.99 -16.38 3.14
CA ILE A 498 3.70 -16.51 4.43
C ILE A 498 2.94 -17.43 5.40
N GLY A 499 1.65 -17.13 5.63
CA GLY A 499 0.83 -17.90 6.56
C GLY A 499 0.66 -19.35 6.12
N TYR A 500 0.32 -19.57 4.86
CA TYR A 500 0.05 -20.90 4.33
C TYR A 500 1.33 -21.73 4.14
N SER A 501 2.47 -21.10 3.79
CA SER A 501 3.71 -21.82 3.52
C SER A 501 4.28 -22.56 4.72
N LEU A 502 3.91 -22.13 5.92
CA LEU A 502 4.32 -22.78 7.14
C LEU A 502 3.43 -23.97 7.51
N ASN A 503 2.19 -24.04 7.02
CA ASN A 503 1.25 -25.12 7.34
C ASN A 503 1.86 -26.49 6.99
N ASP A 504 2.39 -26.63 5.77
CA ASP A 504 3.02 -27.87 5.33
C ASP A 504 4.31 -28.18 6.10
N LYS A 505 5.06 -27.14 6.48
CA LYS A 505 6.28 -27.28 7.27
C LYS A 505 5.99 -27.80 8.68
N ILE A 506 4.96 -27.29 9.35
CA ILE A 506 4.50 -27.78 10.67
C ILE A 506 4.10 -29.25 10.59
N VAL A 507 3.40 -29.60 9.52
CA VAL A 507 2.99 -30.96 9.17
C VAL A 507 4.20 -31.90 9.05
N ILE A 508 5.21 -31.52 8.27
CA ILE A 508 6.42 -32.32 8.02
C ILE A 508 7.28 -32.41 9.29
N PHE A 509 7.56 -31.28 9.94
CA PHE A 509 8.39 -31.26 11.16
C PHE A 509 7.69 -31.92 12.36
N GLY A 510 6.37 -31.83 12.44
CA GLY A 510 5.58 -32.60 13.41
C GLY A 510 5.79 -34.10 13.23
N ARG A 511 5.81 -34.59 11.98
CA ARG A 511 6.07 -36.00 11.68
C ARG A 511 7.51 -36.40 11.94
N ILE A 512 8.48 -35.55 11.60
CA ILE A 512 9.90 -35.76 11.93
C ILE A 512 10.05 -35.92 13.45
N LYS A 513 9.42 -35.05 14.24
CA LYS A 513 9.43 -35.11 15.71
C LYS A 513 8.80 -36.41 16.24
N GLU A 514 7.66 -36.82 15.69
CA GLU A 514 7.00 -38.09 16.06
C GLU A 514 7.90 -39.30 15.75
N ASN A 515 8.49 -39.36 14.56
CA ASN A 515 9.38 -40.45 14.15
C ASN A 515 10.69 -40.46 14.95
N LEU A 516 11.23 -39.30 15.34
CA LEU A 516 12.38 -39.20 16.25
C LEU A 516 12.06 -39.77 17.63
N GLY A 517 10.87 -39.47 18.18
CA GLY A 517 10.42 -40.01 19.46
C GLY A 517 10.24 -41.53 19.43
N GLN A 518 9.76 -42.09 18.31
CA GLN A 518 9.56 -43.53 18.13
C GLN A 518 10.86 -44.29 17.82
N ALA A 519 11.85 -43.64 17.22
CA ALA A 519 13.11 -44.28 16.83
C ALA A 519 14.02 -44.61 18.02
N GLY A 520 13.86 -43.97 19.19
CA GLY A 520 14.78 -44.15 20.32
C GLY A 520 16.24 -43.82 19.94
N ALA A 521 17.22 -44.32 20.69
CA ALA A 521 18.65 -44.18 20.40
C ALA A 521 19.12 -45.00 19.16
N ALA A 522 18.26 -45.23 18.18
CA ALA A 522 18.59 -46.06 17.02
C ALA A 522 19.54 -45.38 16.04
N THR A 523 20.49 -46.17 15.53
CA THR A 523 21.61 -45.86 14.62
C THR A 523 21.21 -45.59 13.16
N GLN A 524 19.99 -45.10 12.89
CA GLN A 524 19.61 -44.75 11.51
C GLN A 524 20.18 -43.39 11.10
N PRO A 525 20.68 -43.22 9.86
CA PRO A 525 21.14 -41.92 9.40
C PRO A 525 19.98 -40.91 9.39
N LEU A 526 20.22 -39.72 9.93
CA LEU A 526 19.20 -38.67 10.09
C LEU A 526 18.44 -38.38 8.78
N SER A 527 19.16 -38.37 7.66
CA SER A 527 18.58 -38.17 6.33
C SER A 527 17.57 -39.24 5.94
N ALA A 528 17.77 -40.51 6.33
CA ALA A 528 16.82 -41.57 6.06
C ALA A 528 15.54 -41.42 6.88
N LEU A 529 15.65 -40.99 8.15
CA LEU A 529 14.49 -40.69 8.99
C LEU A 529 13.67 -39.52 8.42
N VAL A 530 14.36 -38.46 7.97
CA VAL A 530 13.71 -37.30 7.36
C VAL A 530 13.03 -37.68 6.05
N ASN A 531 13.71 -38.38 5.15
CA ASN A 531 13.13 -38.86 3.88
C ASN A 531 11.90 -39.75 4.10
N ARG A 532 11.93 -40.63 5.11
CA ARG A 532 10.76 -41.43 5.50
C ARG A 532 9.61 -40.56 6.02
N SER A 533 9.90 -39.56 6.83
CA SER A 533 8.89 -38.65 7.39
C SER A 533 8.20 -37.85 6.30
N VAL A 534 8.97 -37.29 5.35
CA VAL A 534 8.44 -36.58 4.18
C VAL A 534 7.57 -37.50 3.33
N GLY A 535 8.03 -38.72 3.02
CA GLY A 535 7.24 -39.67 2.24
C GLY A 535 5.91 -40.06 2.89
N GLN A 536 5.84 -40.09 4.23
CA GLN A 536 4.60 -40.38 4.96
C GLN A 536 3.59 -39.22 4.87
N THR A 537 4.07 -37.97 4.89
CA THR A 537 3.21 -36.78 4.84
C THR A 537 2.92 -36.29 3.43
N LEU A 538 3.69 -36.72 2.42
CA LEU A 538 3.64 -36.18 1.05
C LEU A 538 2.24 -36.18 0.44
N GLY A 539 1.47 -37.26 0.60
CA GLY A 539 0.09 -37.31 0.08
C GLY A 539 -0.80 -36.24 0.70
N ARG A 540 -0.69 -36.04 2.03
CA ARG A 540 -1.40 -34.97 2.73
C ARG A 540 -0.96 -33.61 2.18
N SER A 541 0.34 -33.33 2.21
CA SER A 541 0.94 -32.08 1.74
C SER A 541 0.53 -31.69 0.31
N ILE A 542 0.52 -32.65 -0.61
CA ILE A 542 0.12 -32.41 -2.01
C ILE A 542 -1.37 -32.10 -2.09
N TYR A 543 -2.23 -32.87 -1.45
CA TYR A 543 -3.68 -32.66 -1.55
C TYR A 543 -4.12 -31.35 -0.91
N THR A 544 -3.49 -30.94 0.19
CA THR A 544 -3.81 -29.68 0.86
C THR A 544 -3.42 -28.48 0.00
N VAL A 545 -2.22 -28.49 -0.59
CA VAL A 545 -1.80 -27.41 -1.50
C VAL A 545 -2.66 -27.41 -2.76
N LEU A 546 -2.99 -28.59 -3.30
CA LEU A 546 -3.75 -28.72 -4.54
C LEU A 546 -5.14 -28.10 -4.45
N THR A 547 -5.86 -28.23 -3.32
CA THR A 547 -7.19 -27.60 -3.19
C THR A 547 -7.11 -26.08 -3.24
N VAL A 548 -6.11 -25.49 -2.60
CA VAL A 548 -5.93 -24.03 -2.54
C VAL A 548 -5.41 -23.50 -3.88
N VAL A 549 -4.44 -24.18 -4.50
CA VAL A 549 -3.94 -23.85 -5.84
C VAL A 549 -5.06 -23.95 -6.88
N LEU A 550 -5.94 -24.93 -6.77
CA LEU A 550 -7.08 -25.09 -7.69
C LEU A 550 -8.07 -23.92 -7.56
N ALA A 551 -8.38 -23.47 -6.35
CA ALA A 551 -9.18 -22.27 -6.13
C ALA A 551 -8.52 -21.02 -6.73
N ALA A 552 -7.24 -20.80 -6.42
CA ALA A 552 -6.48 -19.66 -6.95
C ALA A 552 -6.36 -19.71 -8.48
N ALA A 553 -6.15 -20.89 -9.06
CA ALA A 553 -6.10 -21.07 -10.51
C ALA A 553 -7.45 -20.77 -11.18
N CYS A 554 -8.57 -21.15 -10.56
CA CYS A 554 -9.90 -20.78 -11.09
C CYS A 554 -10.13 -19.27 -11.05
N LEU A 555 -9.71 -18.59 -9.99
CA LEU A 555 -9.75 -17.13 -9.93
C LEU A 555 -8.85 -16.50 -11.01
N TYR A 556 -7.62 -17.00 -11.18
CA TYR A 556 -6.72 -16.51 -12.22
C TYR A 556 -7.29 -16.66 -13.64
N LEU A 557 -7.98 -17.77 -13.93
CA LEU A 557 -8.48 -18.06 -15.27
C LEU A 557 -9.82 -17.38 -15.59
N PHE A 558 -10.65 -17.12 -14.58
CA PHE A 558 -12.05 -16.73 -14.80
C PHE A 558 -12.52 -15.49 -14.03
N ALA A 559 -11.74 -14.96 -13.09
CA ALA A 559 -12.09 -13.73 -12.38
C ALA A 559 -11.62 -12.47 -13.15
N CYS A 560 -12.08 -11.30 -12.71
CA CYS A 560 -11.71 -10.02 -13.30
C CYS A 560 -10.22 -9.68 -13.08
N GLU A 561 -9.70 -8.78 -13.92
CA GLU A 561 -8.26 -8.49 -14.05
C GLU A 561 -7.53 -8.16 -12.74
N PRO A 562 -8.07 -7.34 -11.81
CA PRO A 562 -7.37 -7.06 -10.54
C PRO A 562 -7.17 -8.31 -9.67
N LEU A 563 -8.04 -9.32 -9.81
CA LEU A 563 -7.90 -10.59 -9.10
C LEU A 563 -6.98 -11.59 -9.77
N GLN A 564 -6.67 -11.40 -11.05
CA GLN A 564 -5.82 -12.33 -11.78
C GLN A 564 -4.38 -12.24 -11.29
N MET A 565 -3.79 -11.04 -11.18
CA MET A 565 -2.41 -10.87 -10.72
C MET A 565 -2.24 -11.34 -9.27
N PHE A 566 -3.20 -10.99 -8.40
CA PHE A 566 -3.30 -11.53 -7.05
C PHE A 566 -3.27 -13.07 -7.04
N SER A 567 -4.13 -13.68 -7.84
CA SER A 567 -4.31 -15.14 -7.86
C SER A 567 -3.11 -15.85 -8.47
N LEU A 568 -2.47 -15.25 -9.48
CA LEU A 568 -1.23 -15.73 -10.07
C LEU A 568 -0.09 -15.73 -9.06
N ALA A 569 0.05 -14.65 -8.27
CA ALA A 569 1.02 -14.59 -7.18
C ALA A 569 0.79 -15.74 -6.19
N LEU A 570 -0.47 -16.00 -5.80
CA LEU A 570 -0.83 -17.13 -4.94
C LEU A 570 -0.50 -18.48 -5.58
N VAL A 571 -0.86 -18.73 -6.85
CA VAL A 571 -0.57 -20.00 -7.52
C VAL A 571 0.93 -20.29 -7.51
N ILE A 572 1.75 -19.32 -7.93
CA ILE A 572 3.21 -19.45 -7.95
C ILE A 572 3.75 -19.64 -6.53
N GLY A 573 3.30 -18.82 -5.59
CA GLY A 573 3.76 -18.85 -4.20
C GLY A 573 3.39 -20.14 -3.46
N LEU A 574 2.18 -20.65 -3.64
CA LEU A 574 1.72 -21.90 -3.03
C LEU A 574 2.43 -23.13 -3.63
N LEU A 575 2.69 -23.12 -4.94
CA LEU A 575 3.49 -24.17 -5.59
C LEU A 575 4.96 -24.12 -5.13
N SER A 576 5.58 -22.94 -5.11
CA SER A 576 6.93 -22.74 -4.57
C SER A 576 6.99 -23.21 -3.12
N SER A 577 6.00 -22.84 -2.32
CA SER A 577 5.90 -23.19 -0.91
C SER A 577 5.84 -24.70 -0.68
N ALA A 578 5.06 -25.44 -1.48
CA ALA A 578 5.01 -26.90 -1.37
C ALA A 578 6.39 -27.52 -1.63
N LEU A 579 7.06 -27.06 -2.69
CA LEU A 579 8.41 -27.51 -3.04
C LEU A 579 9.44 -27.11 -1.95
N SER A 580 9.35 -25.89 -1.44
CA SER A 580 10.26 -25.38 -0.41
C SER A 580 10.10 -26.14 0.92
N SER A 581 8.88 -26.53 1.27
CA SER A 581 8.58 -27.34 2.46
C SER A 581 9.17 -28.74 2.35
N ILE A 582 9.01 -29.39 1.19
CA ILE A 582 9.47 -30.76 0.95
C ILE A 582 11.00 -30.84 0.83
N PHE A 583 11.61 -29.96 0.04
CA PHE A 583 13.01 -30.05 -0.36
C PHE A 583 13.94 -29.12 0.43
N MET A 584 13.58 -27.84 0.57
CA MET A 584 14.48 -26.83 1.14
C MET A 584 14.49 -26.88 2.67
N ALA A 585 13.31 -26.85 3.31
CA ALA A 585 13.17 -26.81 4.75
C ALA A 585 13.79 -28.05 5.43
N THR A 586 13.49 -29.24 4.90
CA THR A 586 13.99 -30.51 5.45
C THR A 586 15.51 -30.67 5.27
N SER A 587 16.05 -30.24 4.13
CA SER A 587 17.49 -30.24 3.85
C SER A 587 18.23 -29.25 4.74
N LEU A 588 17.69 -28.03 4.90
CA LEU A 588 18.27 -27.01 5.76
C LEU A 588 18.30 -27.47 7.22
N TRP A 589 17.20 -28.05 7.70
CA TRP A 589 17.16 -28.59 9.05
C TRP A 589 18.18 -29.72 9.27
N CYS A 590 18.32 -30.64 8.31
CA CYS A 590 19.37 -31.69 8.36
C CYS A 590 20.77 -31.09 8.48
N ALA A 591 21.07 -30.03 7.70
CA ALA A 591 22.35 -29.35 7.73
C ALA A 591 22.61 -28.63 9.07
N LEU A 592 21.60 -27.96 9.62
CA LEU A 592 21.68 -27.29 10.93
C LEU A 592 21.93 -28.32 12.04
N ARG A 593 21.17 -29.42 12.05
CA ARG A 593 21.30 -30.46 13.08
C ARG A 593 22.63 -31.22 13.01
N ALA A 594 23.15 -31.47 11.80
CA ALA A 594 24.46 -32.10 11.62
C ALA A 594 25.60 -31.28 12.27
N ARG A 595 25.50 -29.95 12.26
CA ARG A 595 26.48 -29.05 12.92
C ARG A 595 26.40 -29.10 14.45
N HIS A 596 25.26 -29.45 15.03
CA HIS A 596 25.06 -29.55 16.48
C HIS A 596 25.28 -30.97 17.04
N ALA A 597 25.31 -32.00 16.20
CA ALA A 597 25.44 -33.40 16.61
C ALA A 597 26.83 -33.80 17.16
N GLN A 598 27.77 -32.86 17.34
CA GLN A 598 29.00 -33.06 18.12
C GLN A 598 28.76 -32.94 19.65
N GLY A 599 27.80 -33.69 20.17
CA GLY A 599 27.76 -34.05 21.60
C GLY A 599 26.93 -33.20 22.57
N GLN A 600 26.03 -32.32 22.12
CA GLN A 600 25.16 -31.55 23.03
C GLN A 600 23.67 -31.75 22.72
N ALA A 601 22.85 -31.88 23.78
CA ALA A 601 21.40 -31.90 23.67
C ALA A 601 20.91 -30.60 23.00
N GLU A 602 20.03 -30.72 22.02
CA GLU A 602 19.51 -29.59 21.25
C GLU A 602 18.83 -28.59 22.20
N GLN A 603 19.44 -27.41 22.38
CA GLN A 603 18.87 -26.35 23.21
C GLN A 603 17.56 -25.87 22.59
N THR A 604 16.50 -25.76 23.40
CA THR A 604 15.19 -25.25 22.96
C THR A 604 15.23 -23.74 22.71
N LEU A 605 16.10 -23.02 23.42
CA LEU A 605 16.25 -21.58 23.34
C LEU A 605 17.11 -21.17 22.13
N PHE A 606 16.74 -20.06 21.51
CA PHE A 606 17.53 -19.43 20.45
C PHE A 606 18.91 -18.99 20.97
N PRO A 607 19.97 -19.06 20.14
CA PRO A 607 21.26 -18.46 20.47
C PRO A 607 21.11 -16.97 20.81
N ARG A 608 21.85 -16.45 21.80
CA ARG A 608 21.73 -15.04 22.24
C ARG A 608 21.93 -14.03 21.10
N ALA A 609 22.90 -14.27 20.22
CA ALA A 609 23.14 -13.44 19.04
C ALA A 609 21.95 -13.48 18.06
N PHE A 610 21.30 -14.64 17.95
CA PHE A 610 20.11 -14.79 17.12
C PHE A 610 18.91 -14.06 17.74
N LEU A 611 18.69 -14.18 19.06
CA LEU A 611 17.67 -13.41 19.78
C LEU A 611 17.87 -11.90 19.64
N ALA A 612 19.12 -11.43 19.65
CA ALA A 612 19.44 -10.03 19.43
C ALA A 612 19.07 -9.58 18.00
N GLY A 613 19.40 -10.38 16.98
CA GLY A 613 19.02 -10.09 15.59
C GLY A 613 17.50 -10.17 15.34
N LEU A 614 16.83 -11.15 15.92
CA LEU A 614 15.37 -11.29 15.90
C LEU A 614 14.69 -10.12 16.61
N GLY A 615 15.21 -9.76 17.78
CA GLY A 615 14.78 -8.60 18.55
C GLY A 615 14.96 -7.33 17.74
N ALA A 616 16.08 -7.17 17.03
CA ALA A 616 16.30 -6.03 16.14
C ALA A 616 15.31 -6.01 14.96
N ILE A 617 15.05 -7.13 14.28
CA ILE A 617 14.07 -7.17 13.16
C ILE A 617 12.66 -6.91 13.67
N ALA A 618 12.27 -7.51 14.79
CA ALA A 618 10.97 -7.30 15.41
C ALA A 618 10.81 -5.85 15.91
N LEU A 619 11.85 -5.29 16.52
CA LEU A 619 11.89 -3.88 16.91
C LEU A 619 11.91 -2.97 15.68
N LEU A 620 12.56 -3.31 14.57
CA LEU A 620 12.50 -2.52 13.34
C LEU A 620 11.12 -2.58 12.69
N GLY A 621 10.47 -3.74 12.73
CA GLY A 621 9.08 -3.88 12.26
C GLY A 621 8.10 -3.13 13.14
N VAL A 622 8.17 -3.32 14.46
CA VAL A 622 7.27 -2.71 15.45
C VAL A 622 7.58 -1.24 15.68
N ALA A 623 8.85 -0.86 15.85
CA ALA A 623 9.25 0.54 15.96
C ALA A 623 9.13 1.24 14.63
N GLY A 624 9.45 0.62 13.48
CA GLY A 624 9.11 1.18 12.17
C GLY A 624 7.62 1.48 12.08
N TRP A 625 6.78 0.56 12.50
CA TRP A 625 5.32 0.75 12.56
C TRP A 625 4.84 1.76 13.63
N ALA A 626 5.51 1.86 14.78
CA ALA A 626 5.14 2.80 15.86
C ALA A 626 5.75 4.20 15.71
N THR A 627 6.82 4.33 14.92
CA THR A 627 7.53 5.58 14.58
C THR A 627 7.18 6.09 13.20
N LEU A 628 6.57 5.24 12.36
CA LEU A 628 5.67 5.75 11.34
C LEU A 628 4.73 6.70 12.08
N PRO A 629 4.57 7.94 11.61
CA PRO A 629 3.34 8.62 11.96
C PRO A 629 2.26 7.58 11.65
N ALA A 630 1.35 7.28 12.58
CA ALA A 630 0.06 6.76 12.13
C ALA A 630 -0.38 7.69 10.98
N VAL A 631 -1.29 7.33 10.07
CA VAL A 631 -1.60 8.29 8.98
C VAL A 631 -1.92 9.72 9.54
N GLN A 632 -2.26 9.80 10.83
CA GLN A 632 -1.89 10.86 11.81
C GLN A 632 -0.49 11.51 11.74
N GLY A 633 -0.44 12.72 11.19
CA GLY A 633 0.41 13.75 11.79
C GLY A 633 1.34 14.54 10.88
N HIS A 634 0.94 14.82 9.64
CA HIS A 634 1.40 16.09 9.04
C HIS A 634 0.86 17.31 9.79
N ALA A 635 0.15 17.20 10.93
CA ALA A 635 -0.32 18.36 11.70
C ALA A 635 0.83 19.32 12.11
N ALA A 636 2.05 18.82 12.35
CA ALA A 636 3.20 19.68 12.65
C ALA A 636 3.81 20.36 11.40
N GLN A 637 3.66 19.78 10.20
CA GLN A 637 4.06 20.41 8.93
C GLN A 637 2.92 21.17 8.24
N ALA A 638 1.67 20.87 8.59
CA ALA A 638 0.45 21.52 8.12
C ALA A 638 0.13 22.78 8.93
N GLN A 639 0.60 22.88 10.18
CA GLN A 639 0.64 24.17 10.89
C GLN A 639 1.60 25.18 10.24
N ALA A 640 2.62 24.72 9.49
CA ALA A 640 3.43 25.60 8.65
C ALA A 640 2.75 25.91 7.29
N ALA A 641 1.89 25.01 6.78
CA ALA A 641 1.24 25.18 5.47
C ALA A 641 -0.04 26.06 5.49
N VAL A 642 -0.58 26.40 6.67
CA VAL A 642 -1.78 27.27 6.80
C VAL A 642 -1.42 28.76 6.94
N HIS A 643 -0.15 29.11 7.13
CA HIS A 643 0.35 30.48 7.07
C HIS A 643 1.20 30.71 5.81
N GLY A 644 0.55 30.73 4.64
CA GLY A 644 1.19 31.04 3.35
C GLY A 644 2.22 29.98 2.93
N ALA A 645 1.95 29.23 1.87
CA ALA A 645 2.95 28.30 1.34
C ALA A 645 4.26 29.09 1.07
N PRO A 646 5.44 28.65 1.57
CA PRO A 646 6.66 29.09 0.95
C PRO A 646 6.71 28.36 -0.39
N GLY A 647 6.36 29.07 -1.47
CA GLY A 647 6.89 28.71 -2.78
C GLY A 647 8.43 28.66 -2.69
N LEU A 648 9.11 28.21 -3.75
CA LEU A 648 10.59 28.17 -3.76
C LEU A 648 11.23 29.52 -3.39
N GLY A 649 10.49 30.60 -3.58
CA GLY A 649 10.87 31.96 -3.21
C GLY A 649 10.76 32.84 -4.44
N ASP A 650 11.63 33.85 -4.52
CA ASP A 650 11.76 34.63 -5.73
C ASP A 650 12.46 33.82 -6.83
N LEU A 651 11.73 33.50 -7.90
CA LEU A 651 12.24 32.79 -9.07
C LEU A 651 12.55 33.73 -10.25
N SER A 652 12.47 35.05 -10.05
CA SER A 652 12.59 36.05 -11.11
C SER A 652 13.92 35.98 -11.87
N ALA A 653 15.01 35.60 -11.18
CA ALA A 653 16.32 35.42 -11.81
C ALA A 653 16.32 34.24 -12.80
N PHE A 654 15.78 33.09 -12.39
CA PHE A 654 15.66 31.90 -13.24
C PHE A 654 14.69 32.14 -14.40
N ARG A 655 13.56 32.79 -14.12
CA ARG A 655 12.60 33.23 -15.14
C ARG A 655 13.26 34.10 -16.21
N ARG A 656 14.07 35.07 -15.80
CA ARG A 656 14.78 35.98 -16.70
C ARG A 656 15.79 35.23 -17.58
N ILE A 657 16.59 34.34 -16.99
CA ILE A 657 17.56 33.54 -17.76
C ILE A 657 16.83 32.60 -18.73
N GLY A 658 15.71 32.00 -18.30
CA GLY A 658 14.86 31.18 -19.16
C GLY A 658 14.25 31.97 -20.34
N SER A 659 13.74 33.19 -20.09
CA SER A 659 13.19 34.06 -21.13
C SER A 659 14.25 34.59 -22.09
N ASP A 660 15.45 34.90 -21.60
CA ASP A 660 16.59 35.28 -22.43
C ASP A 660 16.99 34.12 -23.34
N THR A 661 17.01 32.89 -22.80
CA THR A 661 17.30 31.67 -23.57
C THR A 661 16.24 31.44 -24.65
N LEU A 662 14.97 31.61 -24.32
CA LEU A 662 13.85 31.49 -25.27
C LEU A 662 13.97 32.53 -26.41
N ALA A 663 14.35 33.78 -26.10
CA ALA A 663 14.57 34.81 -27.10
C ALA A 663 15.71 34.48 -28.07
N LEU A 664 16.79 33.84 -27.58
CA LEU A 664 17.91 33.37 -28.40
C LEU A 664 17.54 32.19 -29.30
N VAL A 665 16.69 31.28 -28.81
CA VAL A 665 16.13 30.20 -29.64
C VAL A 665 15.23 30.79 -30.73
N ALA A 666 14.39 31.78 -30.39
CA ALA A 666 13.51 32.45 -31.34
C ALA A 666 14.26 33.27 -32.41
N SER A 667 15.45 33.79 -32.10
CA SER A 667 16.32 34.48 -33.06
C SER A 667 17.18 33.54 -33.92
N GLY A 668 17.15 32.23 -33.65
CA GLY A 668 17.93 31.21 -34.35
C GLY A 668 19.39 31.07 -33.87
N ASP A 669 19.80 31.80 -32.82
CA ASP A 669 21.15 31.68 -32.24
C ASP A 669 21.22 30.58 -31.18
N LEU A 670 21.19 29.33 -31.65
CA LEU A 670 21.21 28.13 -30.81
C LEU A 670 22.53 27.96 -30.03
N SER A 671 23.64 28.53 -30.54
CA SER A 671 24.93 28.50 -29.86
C SER A 671 24.94 29.41 -28.64
N ALA A 672 24.39 30.62 -28.75
CA ALA A 672 24.20 31.52 -27.61
C ALA A 672 23.16 30.97 -26.62
N ALA A 673 22.06 30.38 -27.11
CA ALA A 673 21.05 29.75 -26.27
C ALA A 673 21.64 28.60 -25.42
N ARG A 674 22.53 27.79 -26.00
CA ARG A 674 23.22 26.68 -25.29
C ARG A 674 24.11 27.18 -24.15
N LYS A 675 24.77 28.33 -24.32
CA LYS A 675 25.53 28.96 -23.24
C LYS A 675 24.58 29.48 -22.17
N ARG A 676 23.52 30.18 -22.56
CA ARG A 676 22.58 30.80 -21.63
C ARG A 676 21.80 29.80 -20.77
N ILE A 677 21.42 28.65 -21.32
CA ILE A 677 20.79 27.58 -20.53
C ILE A 677 21.79 26.92 -19.55
N THR A 678 23.08 26.94 -19.85
CA THR A 678 24.12 26.46 -18.91
C THR A 678 24.31 27.42 -17.75
N ASP A 679 24.14 28.73 -17.97
CA ASP A 679 24.08 29.71 -16.89
C ASP A 679 22.88 29.44 -15.96
N LEU A 680 21.74 29.01 -16.53
CA LEU A 680 20.54 28.64 -15.76
C LEU A 680 20.80 27.43 -14.86
N GLU A 681 21.39 26.36 -15.41
CA GLU A 681 21.79 25.14 -14.67
C GLU A 681 22.74 25.50 -13.52
N THR A 682 23.78 26.27 -13.81
CA THR A 682 24.76 26.68 -12.80
C THR A 682 24.11 27.51 -11.67
N ALA A 683 23.23 28.45 -12.02
CA ALA A 683 22.51 29.26 -11.04
C ALA A 683 21.51 28.42 -10.22
N TRP A 684 20.89 27.42 -10.84
CA TRP A 684 19.92 26.53 -10.22
C TRP A 684 20.59 25.55 -9.24
N ASP A 685 21.72 24.96 -9.63
CA ASP A 685 22.54 24.08 -8.78
C ASP A 685 23.07 24.83 -7.55
N GLN A 686 23.56 26.06 -7.72
CA GLN A 686 24.00 26.90 -6.59
C GLN A 686 22.87 27.24 -5.64
N ALA A 687 21.64 27.29 -6.14
CA ALA A 687 20.46 27.56 -5.33
C ALA A 687 19.90 26.30 -4.65
N GLU A 688 20.42 25.11 -4.94
CA GLU A 688 19.94 23.83 -4.40
C GLU A 688 19.88 23.85 -2.86
N GLU A 689 20.96 24.24 -2.19
CA GLU A 689 21.04 24.26 -0.72
C GLU A 689 20.01 25.19 -0.08
N THR A 690 19.50 26.18 -0.84
CA THR A 690 18.56 27.19 -0.35
C THR A 690 17.12 26.94 -0.77
N LEU A 691 16.88 26.43 -1.97
CA LEU A 691 15.55 26.23 -2.56
C LEU A 691 15.01 24.83 -2.28
N LYS A 692 15.86 23.80 -2.33
CA LYS A 692 15.45 22.40 -2.15
C LYS A 692 14.87 22.12 -0.76
N PRO A 693 15.42 22.66 0.35
CA PRO A 693 14.82 22.48 1.67
C PRO A 693 13.49 23.25 1.86
N ARG A 694 13.24 24.31 1.06
CA ARG A 694 12.04 25.14 1.18
C ARG A 694 10.80 24.45 0.63
N ASN A 695 10.93 23.83 -0.53
CA ASN A 695 9.86 23.04 -1.13
C ASN A 695 10.47 21.96 -2.05
N PRO A 696 10.77 20.76 -1.52
CA PRO A 696 11.44 19.70 -2.28
C PRO A 696 10.66 19.23 -3.52
N GLU A 697 9.32 19.28 -3.47
CA GLU A 697 8.43 18.84 -4.56
C GLU A 697 8.46 19.82 -5.73
N ASP A 698 8.29 21.12 -5.45
CA ASP A 698 8.38 22.16 -6.47
C ASP A 698 9.80 22.27 -7.06
N TRP A 699 10.83 22.10 -6.21
CA TRP A 699 12.21 22.06 -6.65
C TRP A 699 12.43 20.91 -7.65
N THR A 700 12.06 19.68 -7.29
CA THR A 700 12.22 18.49 -8.15
C THR A 700 11.43 18.62 -9.47
N SER A 701 10.25 19.25 -9.43
CA SER A 701 9.42 19.49 -10.63
C SER A 701 10.06 20.48 -11.61
N LEU A 702 10.66 21.56 -11.10
CA LEU A 702 11.40 22.54 -11.91
C LEU A 702 12.73 21.98 -12.40
N ASP A 703 13.45 21.25 -11.55
CA ASP A 703 14.71 20.57 -11.87
C ASP A 703 14.57 19.66 -13.09
N LYS A 704 13.58 18.76 -13.09
CA LYS A 704 13.24 17.93 -14.25
C LYS A 704 12.91 18.72 -15.52
N SER A 705 12.33 19.92 -15.37
CA SER A 705 11.95 20.77 -16.51
C SER A 705 13.16 21.52 -17.08
N ILE A 706 14.10 21.92 -16.20
CA ILE A 706 15.40 22.47 -16.57
C ILE A 706 16.22 21.40 -17.29
N ASP A 707 16.28 20.17 -16.76
CA ASP A 707 16.93 19.01 -17.39
C ASP A 707 16.38 18.74 -18.79
N ARG A 708 15.05 18.80 -18.96
CA ARG A 708 14.40 18.62 -20.26
C ARG A 708 14.83 19.71 -21.25
N ALA A 709 14.85 20.97 -20.83
CA ALA A 709 15.30 22.08 -21.67
C ALA A 709 16.79 21.98 -22.02
N LEU A 710 17.63 21.57 -21.05
CA LEU A 710 19.06 21.30 -21.25
C LEU A 710 19.28 20.17 -22.25
N ALA A 711 18.55 19.06 -22.13
CA ALA A 711 18.66 17.92 -23.03
C ALA A 711 18.33 18.30 -24.48
N GLN A 712 17.30 19.13 -24.70
CA GLN A 712 16.94 19.59 -26.04
C GLN A 712 18.03 20.51 -26.63
N LEU A 713 18.49 21.51 -25.87
CA LEU A 713 19.47 22.50 -26.33
C LEU A 713 20.90 21.95 -26.45
N ARG A 714 21.24 20.89 -25.72
CA ARG A 714 22.56 20.24 -25.76
C ARG A 714 22.64 19.05 -26.73
N SER A 715 21.52 18.66 -27.33
CA SER A 715 21.48 17.59 -28.32
C SER A 715 22.43 17.88 -29.50
N GLY A 716 22.90 16.84 -30.18
CA GLY A 716 23.86 16.99 -31.30
C GLY A 716 23.29 17.76 -32.50
N LYS A 717 21.96 17.84 -32.62
CA LYS A 717 21.20 18.63 -33.59
C LYS A 717 19.94 19.18 -32.90
N PRO A 718 20.01 20.33 -32.22
CA PRO A 718 18.87 20.90 -31.51
C PRO A 718 17.81 21.38 -32.50
N ASP A 719 16.58 20.87 -32.34
CA ASP A 719 15.41 21.35 -33.07
C ASP A 719 14.85 22.61 -32.38
N ALA A 720 14.69 23.69 -33.13
CA ALA A 720 14.26 24.97 -32.60
C ALA A 720 12.84 24.93 -32.02
N ASN A 721 11.94 24.12 -32.60
CA ASN A 721 10.56 23.99 -32.11
C ASN A 721 10.51 23.18 -30.80
N ALA A 722 11.19 22.03 -30.76
CA ALA A 722 11.29 21.24 -29.52
C ALA A 722 11.99 22.00 -28.37
N CYS A 723 13.01 22.80 -28.69
CA CYS A 723 13.67 23.66 -27.69
C CYS A 723 12.73 24.76 -27.17
N LYS A 724 11.93 25.35 -28.07
CA LYS A 724 10.93 26.37 -27.71
C LYS A 724 9.85 25.79 -26.80
N ASP A 725 9.26 24.65 -27.15
CA ASP A 725 8.21 24.01 -26.34
C ASP A 725 8.71 23.61 -24.94
N ALA A 726 9.94 23.12 -24.84
CA ALA A 726 10.57 22.78 -23.56
C ALA A 726 10.79 24.04 -22.69
N LEU A 727 11.22 25.15 -23.29
CA LEU A 727 11.44 26.42 -22.59
C LEU A 727 10.12 27.12 -22.20
N ASP A 728 9.09 27.08 -23.05
CA ASP A 728 7.76 27.60 -22.74
C ASP A 728 7.12 26.82 -21.58
N THR A 729 7.29 25.49 -21.56
CA THR A 729 6.87 24.63 -20.44
C THR A 729 7.62 24.97 -19.15
N LEU A 730 8.93 25.19 -19.24
CA LEU A 730 9.74 25.59 -18.10
C LEU A 730 9.30 26.96 -17.54
N LEU A 731 9.10 27.96 -18.40
CA LEU A 731 8.67 29.30 -18.00
C LEU A 731 7.26 29.30 -17.38
N ALA A 732 6.31 28.56 -17.97
CA ALA A 732 4.98 28.40 -17.40
C ALA A 732 5.03 27.76 -15.99
N LYS A 733 5.92 26.78 -15.79
CA LYS A 733 6.14 26.17 -14.48
C LYS A 733 6.76 27.15 -13.49
N ILE A 734 7.76 27.93 -13.90
CA ILE A 734 8.36 28.99 -13.06
C ILE A 734 7.28 29.99 -12.63
N ASP A 735 6.45 30.45 -13.57
CA ASP A 735 5.39 31.43 -13.33
C ASP A 735 4.31 30.90 -12.39
N SER A 736 3.96 29.62 -12.52
CA SER A 736 2.99 28.97 -11.62
C SER A 736 3.50 28.76 -10.19
N LYS A 737 4.82 28.74 -9.99
CA LYS A 737 5.49 28.45 -8.72
C LYS A 737 6.09 29.70 -8.06
N GLN A 738 6.06 30.84 -8.76
CA GLN A 738 6.41 32.15 -8.23
C GLN A 738 5.20 32.72 -7.44
N PRO A 739 5.39 33.23 -6.21
CA PRO A 739 4.29 33.84 -5.46
C PRO A 739 3.73 35.05 -6.20
N ALA A 740 2.40 35.14 -6.32
CA ALA A 740 1.73 36.24 -7.01
C ALA A 740 2.06 37.58 -6.35
N LEU A 741 2.64 38.51 -7.12
CA LEU A 741 2.74 39.92 -6.74
C LEU A 741 1.31 40.45 -6.56
N ALA A 742 0.92 40.73 -5.32
CA ALA A 742 -0.42 41.22 -4.99
C ALA A 742 -0.72 42.53 -5.76
N GLN A 743 -1.83 42.54 -6.51
CA GLN A 743 -2.44 43.76 -7.04
C GLN A 743 -2.95 44.63 -5.88
N PRO A 744 -2.89 45.97 -5.96
CA PRO A 744 -3.28 46.83 -4.86
C PRO A 744 -4.81 46.93 -4.81
N LEU A 745 -5.44 46.20 -3.87
CA LEU A 745 -6.84 46.40 -3.47
C LEU A 745 -6.91 47.40 -2.30
N SER A 746 -7.97 48.18 -2.34
CA SER A 746 -8.24 49.43 -1.62
C SER A 746 -7.84 49.48 -0.15
N ALA A 747 -7.34 50.66 0.23
CA ALA A 747 -7.10 51.14 1.57
C ALA A 747 -8.24 50.84 2.56
N ALA A 748 -7.89 50.21 3.69
CA ALA A 748 -8.21 50.70 5.04
C ALA A 748 -7.78 49.69 6.12
N THR A 749 -6.50 49.67 6.51
CA THR A 749 -6.08 49.58 7.93
C THR A 749 -4.60 49.96 8.04
N GLN A 750 -4.25 50.86 8.96
CA GLN A 750 -2.88 51.35 9.20
C GLN A 750 -1.93 50.20 9.61
N PRO A 751 -0.72 50.10 9.04
CA PRO A 751 0.31 49.17 9.51
C PRO A 751 1.01 49.72 10.76
N GLY A 752 1.34 48.83 11.71
CA GLY A 752 2.05 49.18 12.95
C GLY A 752 3.39 49.87 12.68
N SER A 753 3.74 50.88 13.50
CA SER A 753 5.02 51.59 13.41
C SER A 753 6.18 50.74 13.93
N LEU A 754 7.42 51.20 13.74
CA LEU A 754 8.64 50.53 14.23
C LEU A 754 8.84 50.66 15.75
N GLY A 755 7.87 51.17 16.51
CA GLY A 755 8.01 51.45 17.94
C GLY A 755 8.69 52.80 18.21
N ASP A 756 9.34 52.94 19.37
CA ASP A 756 10.03 54.18 19.77
C ASP A 756 11.40 54.30 19.09
N LEU A 757 11.55 55.30 18.22
CA LEU A 757 12.80 55.59 17.50
C LEU A 757 13.53 56.84 18.01
N SER A 758 13.14 57.36 19.19
CA SER A 758 13.66 58.62 19.75
C SER A 758 15.18 58.61 19.95
N ALA A 759 15.76 57.47 20.31
CA ALA A 759 17.22 57.31 20.47
C ALA A 759 17.97 57.49 19.14
N PHE A 760 17.50 56.86 18.05
CA PHE A 760 18.09 56.99 16.71
C PHE A 760 17.92 58.41 16.17
N ARG A 761 16.74 58.99 16.40
CA ARG A 761 16.46 60.38 16.05
C ARG A 761 17.39 61.35 16.76
N GLY A 762 17.63 61.15 18.05
CA GLY A 762 18.56 61.97 18.85
C GLY A 762 19.97 61.96 18.25
N ILE A 763 20.49 60.79 17.88
CA ILE A 763 21.82 60.68 17.27
C ILE A 763 21.86 61.34 15.89
N ALA A 764 20.81 61.22 15.07
CA ALA A 764 20.72 61.88 13.77
C ALA A 764 20.67 63.42 13.88
N VAL A 765 19.93 63.96 14.86
CA VAL A 765 19.85 65.40 15.16
C VAL A 765 21.20 65.92 15.69
N ASP A 766 21.85 65.20 16.60
CA ASP A 766 23.19 65.53 17.10
C ASP A 766 24.20 65.61 15.94
N THR A 767 24.14 64.62 15.03
CA THR A 767 25.02 64.57 13.86
C THR A 767 24.81 65.79 12.96
N ARG A 768 23.56 66.21 12.74
CA ARG A 768 23.23 67.42 11.99
C ARG A 768 23.77 68.68 12.68
N GLY A 769 23.60 68.79 13.99
CA GLY A 769 24.11 69.94 14.76
C GLY A 769 25.64 70.04 14.77
N LEU A 770 26.36 68.91 14.71
CA LEU A 770 27.82 68.89 14.55
C LEU A 770 28.25 69.36 13.16
N LEU A 771 27.50 68.97 12.13
CA LEU A 771 27.72 69.40 10.75
C LEU A 771 27.51 70.91 10.57
N GLU A 772 26.48 71.48 11.21
CA GLU A 772 26.20 72.94 11.19
C GLU A 772 27.29 73.76 11.90
N LYS A 773 27.98 73.17 12.88
CA LYS A 773 29.13 73.78 13.57
C LYS A 773 30.45 73.64 12.80
N GLY A 774 30.43 72.96 11.65
CA GLY A 774 31.62 72.69 10.83
C GLY A 774 32.51 71.56 11.35
N ASP A 775 32.08 70.80 12.36
CA ASP A 775 32.86 69.70 12.93
C ASP A 775 32.57 68.38 12.20
N LEU A 776 33.16 68.25 11.02
CA LEU A 776 33.02 67.07 10.15
C LEU A 776 33.57 65.79 10.78
N ALA A 777 34.62 65.90 11.61
CA ALA A 777 35.24 64.73 12.25
C ALA A 777 34.31 64.14 13.32
N ALA A 778 33.70 65.00 14.15
CA ALA A 778 32.70 64.57 15.12
C ALA A 778 31.42 64.05 14.46
N ALA A 779 30.95 64.71 13.38
CA ALA A 779 29.77 64.26 12.64
C ALA A 779 29.95 62.86 12.03
N ARG A 780 31.14 62.57 11.45
CA ARG A 780 31.46 61.24 10.91
C ARG A 780 31.46 60.14 11.97
N LYS A 781 31.97 60.45 13.16
CA LYS A 781 31.95 59.51 14.28
C LYS A 781 30.50 59.27 14.72
N ARG A 782 29.71 60.34 14.87
CA ARG A 782 28.35 60.26 15.38
C ARG A 782 27.37 59.53 14.44
N ILE A 783 27.52 59.69 13.12
CA ILE A 783 26.71 58.90 12.17
C ILE A 783 27.08 57.42 12.15
N THR A 784 28.34 57.08 12.49
CA THR A 784 28.78 55.68 12.64
C THR A 784 28.21 55.05 13.91
N ASP A 785 28.08 55.83 14.99
CA ASP A 785 27.37 55.40 16.20
C ASP A 785 25.89 55.09 15.89
N LEU A 786 25.26 55.87 14.98
CA LEU A 786 23.88 55.63 14.54
C LEU A 786 23.74 54.30 13.79
N GLU A 787 24.62 54.03 12.82
CA GLU A 787 24.67 52.77 12.05
C GLU A 787 24.82 51.58 13.00
N THR A 788 25.78 51.65 13.92
CA THR A 788 26.03 50.58 14.90
C THR A 788 24.83 50.33 15.80
N ALA A 789 24.15 51.38 16.27
CA ALA A 789 22.96 51.24 17.09
C ALA A 789 21.77 50.67 16.29
N TRP A 790 21.65 51.06 15.01
CA TRP A 790 20.58 50.60 14.12
C TRP A 790 20.72 49.11 13.78
N ASP A 791 21.94 48.66 13.46
CA ASP A 791 22.23 47.25 13.18
C ASP A 791 21.98 46.35 14.40
N GLN A 792 22.35 46.81 15.61
CA GLN A 792 22.07 46.08 16.85
C GLN A 792 20.57 45.92 17.13
N ALA A 793 19.74 46.79 16.57
CA ALA A 793 18.29 46.75 16.71
C ALA A 793 17.59 45.97 15.58
N GLU A 794 18.34 45.35 14.64
CA GLU A 794 17.77 44.62 13.51
C GLU A 794 16.84 43.48 13.95
N GLU A 795 17.28 42.64 14.88
CA GLU A 795 16.50 41.48 15.34
C GLU A 795 15.19 41.87 16.03
N SER A 796 15.10 43.08 16.60
CA SER A 796 13.91 43.57 17.30
C SER A 796 13.00 44.42 16.42
N LEU A 797 13.54 45.24 15.51
CA LEU A 797 12.77 46.20 14.70
C LEU A 797 12.31 45.62 13.36
N LYS A 798 13.14 44.80 12.69
CA LYS A 798 12.84 44.27 11.36
C LYS A 798 11.61 43.36 11.30
N PRO A 799 11.29 42.56 12.35
CA PRO A 799 10.05 41.78 12.39
C PRO A 799 8.79 42.62 12.64
N LEU A 800 8.91 43.81 13.22
CA LEU A 800 7.75 44.66 13.56
C LEU A 800 7.14 45.31 12.31
N ASN A 801 7.98 45.85 11.43
CA ASN A 801 7.56 46.37 10.13
C ASN A 801 8.74 46.39 9.16
N THR A 802 8.90 45.30 8.41
CA THR A 802 10.06 45.07 7.52
C THR A 802 10.18 46.15 6.43
N ALA A 803 9.06 46.65 5.90
CA ALA A 803 9.07 47.68 4.86
C ALA A 803 9.56 49.04 5.39
N ASP A 804 9.13 49.42 6.59
CA ASP A 804 9.58 50.66 7.22
C ASP A 804 11.01 50.56 7.73
N TRP A 805 11.44 49.38 8.20
CA TRP A 805 12.82 49.12 8.59
C TRP A 805 13.78 49.37 7.41
N PHE A 806 13.52 48.72 6.25
CA PHE A 806 14.34 48.93 5.04
C PHE A 806 14.28 50.39 4.54
N SER A 807 13.17 51.10 4.78
CA SER A 807 13.03 52.51 4.38
C SER A 807 13.93 53.44 5.20
N VAL A 808 14.05 53.20 6.51
CA VAL A 808 14.92 53.96 7.41
C VAL A 808 16.38 53.57 7.19
N ASP A 809 16.67 52.28 7.10
CA ASP A 809 18.00 51.70 6.82
C ASP A 809 18.64 52.33 5.57
N LYS A 810 17.91 52.33 4.45
CA LYS A 810 18.35 52.99 3.20
C LYS A 810 18.61 54.50 3.34
N SER A 811 17.97 55.16 4.31
CA SER A 811 18.21 56.58 4.59
C SER A 811 19.41 56.81 5.50
N ILE A 812 19.72 55.87 6.40
CA ILE A 812 20.97 55.85 7.16
C ILE A 812 22.15 55.65 6.19
N ASP A 813 22.05 54.69 5.28
CA ASP A 813 23.06 54.46 4.22
C ASP A 813 23.35 55.71 3.38
N ARG A 814 22.30 56.44 3.01
CA ARG A 814 22.45 57.68 2.24
C ARG A 814 23.16 58.76 3.04
N ALA A 815 22.83 58.92 4.32
CA ALA A 815 23.52 59.88 5.19
C ALA A 815 24.99 59.49 5.41
N LEU A 816 25.26 58.20 5.62
CA LEU A 816 26.61 57.64 5.75
C LEU A 816 27.44 57.87 4.49
N ALA A 817 26.88 57.60 3.31
CA ALA A 817 27.57 57.78 2.03
C ALA A 817 27.99 59.24 1.80
N GLN A 818 27.13 60.20 2.17
CA GLN A 818 27.44 61.63 2.05
C GLN A 818 28.55 62.04 3.03
N LEU A 819 28.41 61.68 4.31
CA LEU A 819 29.34 62.08 5.37
C LEU A 819 30.72 61.40 5.27
N ARG A 820 30.77 60.15 4.79
CA ARG A 820 32.02 59.38 4.63
C ARG A 820 32.73 59.62 3.30
N SER A 821 32.14 60.36 2.37
CA SER A 821 32.79 60.69 1.09
C SER A 821 34.08 61.48 1.31
N GLY A 822 35.07 61.33 0.41
CA GLY A 822 36.39 61.96 0.55
C GLY A 822 36.34 63.51 0.57
N THR A 823 35.30 64.10 -0.02
CA THR A 823 34.99 65.55 0.02
C THR A 823 33.48 65.73 0.28
N PRO A 824 33.04 65.68 1.55
CA PRO A 824 31.62 65.73 1.86
C PRO A 824 31.07 67.13 1.61
N ASP A 825 30.08 67.24 0.72
CA ASP A 825 29.33 68.48 0.53
C ASP A 825 28.45 68.72 1.77
N PRO A 826 28.67 69.81 2.52
CA PRO A 826 27.88 70.12 3.72
C PRO A 826 26.40 70.28 3.42
N GLY A 827 26.03 70.77 2.23
CA GLY A 827 24.65 70.94 1.81
C GLY A 827 23.95 69.62 1.57
N ALA A 828 24.57 68.73 0.77
CA ALA A 828 24.05 67.39 0.50
C ALA A 828 24.00 66.51 1.76
N SER A 829 25.01 66.62 2.64
CA SER A 829 25.08 65.89 3.91
C SER A 829 23.98 66.33 4.88
N SER A 830 23.70 67.63 4.95
CA SER A 830 22.59 68.17 5.74
C SER A 830 21.25 67.68 5.20
N ALA A 831 21.01 67.78 3.89
CA ALA A 831 19.76 67.33 3.28
C ALA A 831 19.50 65.82 3.47
N ALA A 832 20.56 65.00 3.47
CA ALA A 832 20.44 63.56 3.72
C ALA A 832 20.05 63.27 5.19
N LEU A 833 20.63 63.98 6.15
CA LEU A 833 20.28 63.88 7.57
C LEU A 833 18.85 64.36 7.84
N ASP A 834 18.40 65.41 7.17
CA ASP A 834 17.04 65.96 7.30
C ASP A 834 16.00 64.96 6.83
N THR A 835 16.29 64.30 5.70
CA THR A 835 15.47 63.23 5.15
C THR A 835 15.41 62.04 6.10
N LEU A 836 16.53 61.70 6.74
CA LEU A 836 16.60 60.63 7.73
C LEU A 836 15.80 60.95 9.00
N ILE A 837 15.94 62.17 9.54
CA ILE A 837 15.20 62.62 10.73
C ILE A 837 13.69 62.61 10.45
N ALA A 838 13.25 63.15 9.30
CA ALA A 838 11.85 63.15 8.91
C ALA A 838 11.27 61.73 8.75
N LYS A 839 12.09 60.78 8.27
CA LYS A 839 11.69 59.37 8.19
C LYS A 839 11.58 58.73 9.55
N LEU A 840 12.56 58.92 10.44
CA LEU A 840 12.50 58.43 11.81
C LEU A 840 11.25 58.96 12.53
N ASP A 841 10.90 60.23 12.32
CA ASP A 841 9.69 60.84 12.87
C ASP A 841 8.41 60.23 12.29
N SER A 842 8.35 60.01 10.98
CA SER A 842 7.17 59.43 10.34
C SER A 842 6.93 57.95 10.68
N LYS A 843 7.97 57.25 11.13
CA LYS A 843 7.98 55.80 11.37
C LYS A 843 8.08 55.41 12.84
N SER A 844 8.29 56.38 13.74
CA SER A 844 8.18 56.22 15.18
C SER A 844 6.71 56.19 15.61
N GLN A 845 6.38 55.39 16.62
CA GLN A 845 5.18 55.65 17.42
C GLN A 845 5.49 56.84 18.34
N HIS A 846 4.52 57.73 18.56
CA HIS A 846 4.58 58.72 19.64
C HIS A 846 4.01 58.13 20.92
#